data_AF-A0AAX3TFK6-F1
#
_entry.id   AF-A0AAX3TFK6-F1
#
_cell.length_a   1.000
_cell.length_b   1.000
_cell.length_c   1.000
_cell.angle_alpha   90.00
_cell.angle_beta   90.00
_cell.angle_gamma   90.00
#
_symmetry.space_group_name_H-M   'P 1'
#
loop_
_entity.id
_entity.type
_entity.pdbx_description
1 polymer ?
#
loop_
_entity_poly.entity_id
_entity_poly.type
_entity_poly.pdbx_seq_one_letter_code
_entity_poly.pdbx_strand_id
1 'polypeptide(L)'
;MKKLQSYLKLLSIGSVIVLAGTTISCSNINNSATRNFVIPTVNRRPNNNSSSESNSNEDSRNNTTPENNQPVNNDQGTNHNNPGYNAHPNNNNILNPIDNNTSDIFNNNQTYFSSISSLTQPLTQFENKYINFENRSFQPLETNENKAKDIILNSKLPTNFYSHPQYRLDQNHIILDEFINNEVKLKLIDSETKREVSNSDIKWYQKISYPEDKILEPNETRDKGTFILSDQGVVKWKDTKASNEENGPEEKSARLWASYKGYLYSVVVTVYSKEKSQSINNENEAKKMAKKIVEDNGWKKLPTLEKLTRAYEWMTKNVKYDYDFTTGPLLKNQNAHSALVNRHTVCTGYAKGLKLLLEELGIPCRFIEGSSDREARFSKHAWNLVQLDNKWYHLDTTSDRVERKDQVDTEFKFFLNTNKDFMDDDTFDRNFSNPGSSLRNLKFKNFVDSEEDVVALIDNNWDPNTKQLKKLDLVTNGKNFITVTNAFDKRGLVVKDNGYRINTTIGPNKEVTYTFNEQKNEITEVGITNVQKETNENAIRIDFDRNISDLKAGNFNIKNALIKKVENRGTSYILYLHHFSTYGKVKVELDSIKRKDFKFNLNNKKTIEFDIQQQEKPNVSIQTLDNKTIKITSQLTNLEYNFNNNSWQDVPKDFILKDGIIGNLYIRFKETNTKPSSDIQTIKINKASDVDKTVKIVDNNMLIGVDKTMEYKKEEDKDWTPIKQTALKDLKKGNYLIRAKANETTLASDISKVEIR
;
A
#
# COMPACT_ATOMS: atom_id res chain seq x y z
N MET A 1 2.74 23.14 9.74
CA MET A 1 2.59 21.99 8.80
C MET A 1 3.06 20.66 9.38
N LYS A 2 4.35 20.43 9.70
CA LYS A 2 4.86 19.08 10.11
C LYS A 2 4.05 18.32 11.18
N LYS A 3 3.53 18.97 12.23
CA LYS A 3 2.65 18.30 13.23
C LYS A 3 1.29 17.82 12.66
N LEU A 4 0.75 18.47 11.63
CA LEU A 4 -0.53 18.09 11.00
C LEU A 4 -0.40 16.78 10.18
N GLN A 5 0.76 16.56 9.55
CA GLN A 5 1.06 15.33 8.81
C GLN A 5 1.15 14.09 9.73
N SER A 6 1.50 14.27 11.01
CA SER A 6 1.52 13.15 11.98
C SER A 6 0.12 12.67 12.36
N TYR A 7 -0.85 13.58 12.51
CA TYR A 7 -2.24 13.23 12.80
C TYR A 7 -2.95 12.61 11.59
N LEU A 8 -2.68 13.09 10.37
CA LEU A 8 -3.25 12.50 9.15
C LEU A 8 -2.85 11.03 8.94
N LYS A 9 -1.64 10.61 9.35
CA LYS A 9 -1.20 9.21 9.28
C LYS A 9 -2.00 8.25 10.18
N LEU A 10 -2.71 8.75 11.20
CA LEU A 10 -3.54 7.92 12.10
C LEU A 10 -5.00 7.77 11.64
N LEU A 11 -5.48 8.66 10.75
CA LEU A 11 -6.85 8.62 10.23
C LEU A 11 -6.95 8.00 8.83
N SER A 12 -5.84 7.86 8.11
CA SER A 12 -5.80 7.41 6.70
C SER A 12 -5.87 5.90 6.46
N ILE A 13 -6.23 5.09 7.48
CA ILE A 13 -6.16 3.61 7.42
C ILE A 13 -7.56 2.95 7.48
N GLY A 14 -8.60 3.68 7.92
CA GLY A 14 -9.92 3.10 8.20
C GLY A 14 -11.00 3.21 7.12
N SER A 15 -10.95 4.26 6.30
CA SER A 15 -11.96 4.51 5.27
C SER A 15 -11.89 3.48 4.13
N VAL A 16 -12.95 3.43 3.29
CA VAL A 16 -12.76 2.96 1.92
C VAL A 16 -11.73 3.89 1.27
N ILE A 17 -10.57 3.36 0.90
CA ILE A 17 -9.60 4.12 0.09
C ILE A 17 -10.17 4.23 -1.32
N VAL A 18 -11.00 5.24 -1.52
CA VAL A 18 -10.92 6.04 -2.75
C VAL A 18 -9.48 6.52 -2.83
N LEU A 19 -8.81 6.32 -3.96
CA LEU A 19 -7.41 6.73 -4.17
C LEU A 19 -7.26 8.27 -4.29
N ALA A 20 -7.58 8.96 -3.20
CA ALA A 20 -7.81 10.40 -3.14
C ALA A 20 -6.52 11.21 -3.26
N GLY A 21 -6.47 12.07 -4.28
CA GLY A 21 -5.75 13.34 -4.23
C GLY A 21 -4.23 13.34 -4.40
N THR A 22 -3.51 12.20 -4.29
CA THR A 22 -2.08 12.20 -4.65
C THR A 22 -1.92 12.24 -6.17
N THR A 23 -1.71 13.45 -6.67
CA THR A 23 -1.43 13.79 -8.06
C THR A 23 0.03 14.23 -8.18
N ILE A 24 0.74 13.63 -9.12
CA ILE A 24 2.19 13.71 -9.25
C ILE A 24 2.50 14.25 -10.63
N SER A 25 2.98 15.49 -10.68
CA SER A 25 3.49 16.13 -11.89
C SER A 25 4.91 15.62 -12.14
N CYS A 26 5.03 14.67 -13.07
CA CYS A 26 6.28 14.04 -13.49
C CYS A 26 6.95 14.92 -14.58
N SER A 27 7.38 16.13 -14.21
CA SER A 27 8.00 17.09 -15.15
C SER A 27 8.96 18.11 -14.51
N ASN A 28 10.26 17.91 -14.72
CA ASN A 28 11.29 18.96 -14.74
C ASN A 28 12.51 18.42 -15.50
N ILE A 29 13.03 19.16 -16.49
CA ILE A 29 14.12 18.69 -17.37
C ILE A 29 15.23 19.74 -17.41
N ASN A 30 16.45 19.37 -17.01
CA ASN A 30 17.66 20.14 -17.26
C ASN A 30 18.87 19.20 -17.35
N ASN A 31 19.45 19.08 -18.55
CA ASN A 31 20.53 18.14 -18.85
C ASN A 31 21.91 18.81 -18.77
N SER A 32 22.70 18.46 -17.75
CA SER A 32 24.17 18.38 -17.83
C SER A 32 24.79 17.81 -16.55
N ALA A 33 25.71 16.84 -16.71
CA ALA A 33 26.85 16.54 -15.82
C ALA A 33 27.54 15.23 -16.27
N THR A 34 28.54 15.30 -17.15
CA THR A 34 29.50 14.21 -17.34
C THR A 34 30.51 14.25 -16.18
N ARG A 35 30.56 13.19 -15.36
CA ARG A 35 31.66 12.95 -14.40
C ARG A 35 32.49 11.77 -14.88
N ASN A 36 33.75 12.03 -15.23
CA ASN A 36 34.72 10.98 -15.53
C ASN A 36 35.05 10.21 -14.25
N PHE A 37 34.69 8.93 -14.20
CA PHE A 37 34.96 8.03 -13.08
C PHE A 37 36.04 7.03 -13.51
N VAL A 38 37.16 6.99 -12.78
CA VAL A 38 38.24 6.02 -13.00
C VAL A 38 37.89 4.74 -12.24
N ILE A 39 37.84 3.61 -12.93
CA ILE A 39 37.67 2.29 -12.30
C ILE A 39 39.07 1.79 -11.88
N PRO A 40 39.26 1.27 -10.65
CA PRO A 40 40.53 0.67 -10.25
C PRO A 40 40.84 -0.58 -11.09
N THR A 41 42.03 -0.62 -11.71
CA THR A 41 42.46 -1.72 -12.59
C THR A 41 43.74 -2.43 -12.13
N VAL A 42 44.40 -1.95 -11.07
CA VAL A 42 45.81 -2.32 -10.80
C VAL A 42 45.97 -3.11 -9.49
N ASN A 43 46.22 -4.40 -9.61
CA ASN A 43 46.72 -5.24 -8.52
C ASN A 43 48.25 -5.31 -8.56
N ARG A 44 48.92 -4.41 -7.83
CA ARG A 44 50.34 -4.54 -7.45
C ARG A 44 50.54 -4.10 -5.99
N ARG A 45 51.27 -4.90 -5.21
CA ARG A 45 51.72 -4.52 -3.86
C ARG A 45 52.76 -3.39 -3.94
N PRO A 46 52.86 -2.54 -2.90
CA PRO A 46 53.85 -1.48 -2.84
C PRO A 46 55.26 -2.06 -2.69
N ASN A 47 56.24 -1.35 -3.26
CA ASN A 47 57.65 -1.59 -3.01
C ASN A 47 58.22 -0.35 -2.31
N ASN A 48 58.92 -0.54 -1.18
CA ASN A 48 59.55 0.57 -0.47
C ASN A 48 60.75 1.11 -1.26
N ASN A 49 60.91 2.43 -1.34
CA ASN A 49 62.13 3.10 -0.88
C ASN A 49 62.03 4.64 -0.87
N SER A 50 62.37 5.20 0.30
CA SER A 50 63.11 6.46 0.57
C SER A 50 62.97 7.70 -0.36
N SER A 51 62.62 8.83 0.28
CA SER A 51 63.14 10.21 0.06
C SER A 51 62.84 10.91 -1.29
N SER A 52 62.82 12.25 -1.39
CA SER A 52 63.19 13.31 -0.44
C SER A 52 62.25 14.54 -0.50
N GLU A 53 62.54 15.51 0.37
CA GLU A 53 61.79 16.73 0.70
C GLU A 53 61.61 17.78 -0.42
N SER A 54 60.60 18.64 -0.20
CA SER A 54 60.62 20.11 -0.39
C SER A 54 60.19 20.79 -1.71
N ASN A 55 59.29 21.77 -1.53
CA ASN A 55 59.33 23.17 -2.01
C ASN A 55 59.21 23.52 -3.52
N SER A 56 57.99 23.96 -3.85
CA SER A 56 57.63 25.35 -4.22
C SER A 56 57.89 25.94 -5.63
N ASN A 57 56.91 26.74 -6.05
CA ASN A 57 56.91 27.89 -6.98
C ASN A 57 56.82 27.69 -8.52
N GLU A 58 55.69 28.19 -9.02
CA GLU A 58 55.53 29.23 -10.07
C GLU A 58 55.85 28.99 -11.57
N ASP A 59 54.95 29.54 -12.38
CA ASP A 59 55.13 30.26 -13.65
C ASP A 59 55.59 29.60 -14.97
N SER A 60 54.56 29.20 -15.73
CA SER A 60 54.03 30.02 -16.86
C SER A 60 54.31 29.64 -18.33
N ARG A 61 53.43 30.17 -19.20
CA ARG A 61 53.57 30.46 -20.66
C ARG A 61 53.48 29.28 -21.65
N ASN A 62 52.89 29.45 -22.86
CA ASN A 62 51.81 30.35 -23.31
C ASN A 62 51.32 29.99 -24.75
N ASN A 63 50.06 30.30 -25.06
CA ASN A 63 49.48 30.58 -26.40
C ASN A 63 49.48 29.41 -27.43
N THR A 64 48.71 29.41 -28.52
CA THR A 64 47.86 30.42 -29.24
C THR A 64 46.37 29.97 -29.33
N THR A 65 45.38 30.60 -29.98
CA THR A 65 45.29 31.56 -31.12
C THR A 65 43.99 32.45 -30.97
N PRO A 66 43.44 33.26 -31.92
CA PRO A 66 43.13 34.67 -31.62
C PRO A 66 41.66 35.17 -31.87
N GLU A 67 41.52 36.51 -31.86
CA GLU A 67 40.35 37.42 -32.03
C GLU A 67 39.60 37.31 -33.39
N ASN A 68 38.53 38.07 -33.78
CA ASN A 68 37.82 39.29 -33.31
C ASN A 68 36.37 39.31 -33.96
N ASN A 69 35.42 40.29 -34.04
CA ASN A 69 35.28 41.73 -33.67
C ASN A 69 33.78 42.25 -33.74
N GLN A 70 33.49 43.41 -33.13
CA GLN A 70 32.38 44.40 -33.40
C GLN A 70 30.88 43.98 -33.27
N PRO A 71 29.88 44.91 -33.43
CA PRO A 71 29.55 46.16 -32.68
C PRO A 71 28.07 46.13 -32.11
N VAL A 72 27.52 46.95 -31.17
CA VAL A 72 27.54 48.40 -30.86
C VAL A 72 26.67 49.22 -31.87
N ASN A 73 25.62 50.02 -31.53
CA ASN A 73 25.09 50.61 -30.27
C ASN A 73 23.58 51.07 -30.34
N ASN A 74 23.08 51.79 -29.29
CA ASN A 74 22.10 52.93 -29.26
C ASN A 74 20.64 52.83 -28.67
N ASP A 75 20.32 53.89 -27.88
CA ASP A 75 19.08 54.67 -27.61
C ASP A 75 17.85 54.24 -26.75
N GLN A 76 17.77 54.90 -25.57
CA GLN A 76 16.67 55.66 -24.90
C GLN A 76 15.17 55.28 -24.99
N GLY A 77 14.44 55.39 -23.86
CA GLY A 77 12.96 55.31 -23.88
C GLY A 77 12.15 55.13 -22.57
N THR A 78 12.56 55.76 -21.45
CA THR A 78 11.73 56.36 -20.36
C THR A 78 10.31 55.84 -19.96
N ASN A 79 10.13 55.72 -18.62
CA ASN A 79 8.88 55.88 -17.83
C ASN A 79 7.78 54.77 -17.88
N HIS A 80 6.97 54.54 -16.82
CA HIS A 80 6.72 55.32 -15.58
C HIS A 80 6.59 54.46 -14.28
N ASN A 81 7.11 55.04 -13.20
CA ASN A 81 6.62 55.08 -11.80
C ASN A 81 6.08 53.82 -11.08
N ASN A 82 6.71 53.51 -9.93
CA ASN A 82 6.12 52.77 -8.82
C ASN A 82 6.52 53.43 -7.47
N PRO A 83 5.58 53.99 -6.68
CA PRO A 83 5.79 54.36 -5.27
C PRO A 83 5.37 53.21 -4.33
N GLY A 84 5.87 53.08 -3.10
CA GLY A 84 6.85 53.85 -2.34
C GLY A 84 7.10 53.18 -0.98
N TYR A 85 8.15 53.58 -0.26
CA TYR A 85 8.57 52.96 1.02
C TYR A 85 7.62 53.23 2.20
N ASN A 86 7.56 52.28 3.15
CA ASN A 86 7.61 52.43 4.64
C ASN A 86 6.83 51.29 5.34
N ALA A 87 7.20 50.78 6.52
CA ALA A 87 8.47 50.82 7.27
C ALA A 87 8.47 49.70 8.33
N HIS A 88 9.65 49.28 8.81
CA HIS A 88 9.77 48.51 10.07
C HIS A 88 9.79 49.45 11.28
N PRO A 89 9.40 48.96 12.47
CA PRO A 89 10.44 48.77 13.48
C PRO A 89 10.38 47.44 14.25
N ASN A 90 11.50 47.11 14.87
CA ASN A 90 11.77 45.89 15.65
C ASN A 90 10.98 45.85 16.98
N ASN A 91 10.79 44.65 17.56
CA ASN A 91 11.72 44.23 18.62
C ASN A 91 11.76 42.72 18.89
N ASN A 92 12.86 42.29 19.51
CA ASN A 92 13.26 40.91 19.73
C ASN A 92 12.38 40.15 20.74
N ASN A 93 12.33 38.81 20.63
CA ASN A 93 12.76 38.00 21.77
C ASN A 93 13.26 36.59 21.40
N ILE A 94 14.37 36.27 22.04
CA ILE A 94 15.24 35.08 21.95
C ILE A 94 14.49 33.75 21.99
N LEU A 95 14.86 32.82 21.10
CA LEU A 95 14.62 31.38 21.27
C LEU A 95 15.93 30.71 21.69
N ASN A 96 15.99 30.22 22.94
CA ASN A 96 17.07 29.35 23.37
C ASN A 96 16.93 27.95 22.75
N PRO A 97 18.04 27.23 22.51
CA PRO A 97 17.98 25.81 22.19
C PRO A 97 17.44 25.02 23.40
N ILE A 98 16.75 23.91 23.12
CA ILE A 98 16.41 22.88 24.11
C ILE A 98 16.95 21.56 23.58
N ASP A 99 17.66 20.83 24.43
CA ASP A 99 18.53 19.73 24.04
C ASP A 99 17.80 18.49 23.51
N ASN A 100 18.44 17.83 22.54
CA ASN A 100 18.10 16.47 22.15
C ASN A 100 18.68 15.47 23.16
N ASN A 101 18.00 15.21 24.28
CA ASN A 101 18.26 14.01 25.10
C ASN A 101 17.13 13.71 26.12
N THR A 102 16.18 12.84 25.76
CA THR A 102 15.71 11.76 26.65
C THR A 102 15.22 10.56 25.84
N SER A 103 15.57 9.36 26.30
CA SER A 103 15.11 8.08 25.77
C SER A 103 13.88 7.58 26.54
N ASP A 104 12.74 8.24 26.37
CA ASP A 104 11.53 7.91 27.14
C ASP A 104 10.79 6.67 26.59
N ILE A 105 10.88 5.58 27.36
CA ILE A 105 10.07 4.38 27.18
C ILE A 105 8.65 4.71 27.64
N PHE A 106 7.73 4.90 26.70
CA PHE A 106 6.33 5.22 26.99
C PHE A 106 5.59 4.07 27.71
N ASN A 107 5.62 4.11 29.04
CA ASN A 107 4.74 3.33 29.91
C ASN A 107 3.28 3.84 29.80
N ASN A 108 2.60 3.45 28.73
CA ASN A 108 1.21 3.83 28.44
C ASN A 108 0.23 3.19 29.44
N ASN A 109 -0.01 3.87 30.56
CA ASN A 109 -1.04 3.52 31.55
C ASN A 109 -1.92 4.73 31.96
N GLN A 110 -2.03 5.75 31.10
CA GLN A 110 -3.07 6.77 31.19
C GLN A 110 -4.19 6.44 30.20
N THR A 111 -5.35 5.98 30.71
CA THR A 111 -6.54 5.74 29.90
C THR A 111 -7.27 7.07 29.66
N TYR A 112 -7.05 7.67 28.50
CA TYR A 112 -7.83 8.82 28.06
C TYR A 112 -9.25 8.37 27.69
N PHE A 113 -10.25 8.94 28.37
CA PHE A 113 -11.67 8.71 28.09
C PHE A 113 -12.30 9.96 27.48
N SER A 114 -13.24 9.80 26.53
CA SER A 114 -14.10 10.91 26.11
C SER A 114 -15.17 11.20 27.16
N SER A 115 -15.48 12.47 27.41
CA SER A 115 -16.44 12.88 28.45
C SER A 115 -17.84 13.02 27.87
N ILE A 116 -18.82 12.32 28.45
CA ILE A 116 -20.22 12.40 28.02
C ILE A 116 -20.82 13.75 28.47
N SER A 117 -21.47 14.47 27.55
CA SER A 117 -22.03 15.80 27.84
C SER A 117 -23.29 15.74 28.72
N SER A 118 -23.38 16.64 29.70
CA SER A 118 -24.60 16.88 30.48
C SER A 118 -25.57 17.80 29.75
N LEU A 119 -26.86 17.48 29.75
CA LEU A 119 -27.91 18.38 29.30
C LEU A 119 -28.04 19.56 30.28
N THR A 120 -28.09 20.79 29.78
CA THR A 120 -28.06 22.02 30.59
C THR A 120 -29.44 22.44 31.13
N GLN A 121 -30.50 21.68 30.83
CA GLN A 121 -31.88 21.94 31.24
C GLN A 121 -32.58 20.60 31.50
N PRO A 122 -33.46 20.49 32.51
CA PRO A 122 -34.24 19.28 32.76
C PRO A 122 -35.25 19.05 31.64
N LEU A 123 -35.71 17.81 31.48
CA LEU A 123 -36.65 17.45 30.42
C LEU A 123 -38.06 17.93 30.70
N THR A 124 -38.75 18.40 29.66
CA THR A 124 -40.15 18.85 29.76
C THR A 124 -41.10 17.68 30.06
N GLN A 125 -42.32 17.99 30.52
CA GLN A 125 -43.40 17.00 30.66
C GLN A 125 -43.72 16.25 29.35
N PHE A 126 -43.36 16.81 28.19
CA PHE A 126 -43.55 16.17 26.89
C PHE A 126 -42.41 15.21 26.55
N GLU A 127 -41.14 15.61 26.75
CA GLU A 127 -39.98 14.73 26.55
C GLU A 127 -40.02 13.53 27.51
N ASN A 128 -40.47 13.74 28.76
CA ASN A 128 -40.74 12.68 29.72
C ASN A 128 -41.79 11.66 29.26
N LYS A 129 -42.65 11.97 28.28
CA LYS A 129 -43.54 10.96 27.69
C LYS A 129 -42.72 9.87 27.01
N TYR A 130 -41.78 10.23 26.13
CA TYR A 130 -40.97 9.27 25.35
C TYR A 130 -40.18 8.31 26.25
N ILE A 131 -39.62 8.82 27.34
CA ILE A 131 -38.91 8.04 28.36
C ILE A 131 -39.82 7.02 29.07
N ASN A 132 -41.11 7.33 29.26
CA ASN A 132 -42.00 6.52 30.10
C ASN A 132 -42.67 5.32 29.40
N PHE A 133 -42.28 5.00 28.15
CA PHE A 133 -42.81 3.84 27.40
C PHE A 133 -41.94 2.58 27.42
N GLU A 134 -40.77 2.59 28.07
CA GLU A 134 -39.75 1.52 28.01
C GLU A 134 -40.11 0.15 28.64
N ASN A 135 -41.40 -0.17 28.77
CA ASN A 135 -41.92 -1.48 29.19
C ASN A 135 -43.35 -1.78 28.65
N ARG A 136 -43.74 -1.22 27.49
CA ARG A 136 -45.05 -1.50 26.85
C ARG A 136 -44.93 -1.79 25.36
N SER A 137 -45.94 -2.48 24.82
CA SER A 137 -46.20 -2.54 23.39
C SER A 137 -46.33 -1.12 22.80
N PHE A 138 -45.85 -0.90 21.57
CA PHE A 138 -45.94 0.39 20.89
C PHE A 138 -47.34 1.01 20.98
N GLN A 139 -47.41 2.26 21.44
CA GLN A 139 -48.62 3.07 21.47
C GLN A 139 -48.35 4.38 20.72
N PRO A 140 -49.26 4.83 19.82
CA PRO A 140 -49.20 6.15 19.20
C PRO A 140 -49.09 7.28 20.23
N LEU A 141 -48.30 8.29 19.91
CA LEU A 141 -48.26 9.55 20.65
C LEU A 141 -49.04 10.63 19.91
N GLU A 142 -49.89 11.35 20.63
CA GLU A 142 -50.55 12.54 20.10
C GLU A 142 -49.54 13.68 19.92
N THR A 143 -49.14 13.88 18.66
CA THR A 143 -48.28 14.97 18.22
C THR A 143 -48.89 15.61 16.98
N ASN A 144 -48.96 16.94 16.94
CA ASN A 144 -49.26 17.64 15.68
C ASN A 144 -47.99 17.81 14.84
N GLU A 145 -48.17 18.16 13.57
CA GLU A 145 -47.08 18.27 12.61
C GLU A 145 -46.07 19.37 12.96
N ASN A 146 -46.54 20.53 13.42
CA ASN A 146 -45.68 21.64 13.84
C ASN A 146 -44.72 21.19 14.94
N LYS A 147 -45.21 20.42 15.92
CA LYS A 147 -44.36 19.90 17.00
C LYS A 147 -43.33 18.89 16.53
N ALA A 148 -43.64 18.07 15.53
CA ALA A 148 -42.64 17.20 14.90
C ALA A 148 -41.54 18.04 14.20
N LYS A 149 -41.92 19.14 13.55
CA LYS A 149 -40.99 20.09 12.93
C LYS A 149 -40.12 20.83 13.95
N ASP A 150 -40.70 21.28 15.06
CA ASP A 150 -39.97 21.89 16.18
C ASP A 150 -38.90 20.94 16.76
N ILE A 151 -39.24 19.66 16.93
CA ILE A 151 -38.31 18.62 17.40
C ILE A 151 -37.17 18.39 16.40
N ILE A 152 -37.48 18.31 15.10
CA ILE A 152 -36.47 18.13 14.04
C ILE A 152 -35.50 19.32 14.01
N LEU A 153 -35.99 20.55 14.16
CA LEU A 153 -35.15 21.75 14.23
C LEU A 153 -34.29 21.77 15.52
N ASN A 154 -34.81 21.31 16.66
CA ASN A 154 -34.12 21.31 17.95
C ASN A 154 -33.03 20.22 18.08
N SER A 155 -31.76 20.63 18.10
CA SER A 155 -30.58 19.75 18.24
C SER A 155 -30.16 19.45 19.70
N LYS A 156 -30.94 19.85 20.71
CA LYS A 156 -30.55 19.66 22.13
C LYS A 156 -30.46 18.19 22.56
N LEU A 157 -31.38 17.33 22.11
CA LEU A 157 -31.44 15.92 22.51
C LEU A 157 -30.81 14.98 21.46
N PRO A 158 -30.42 13.74 21.85
CA PRO A 158 -29.97 12.71 20.90
C PRO A 158 -31.03 12.37 19.84
N THR A 159 -30.61 12.09 18.62
CA THR A 159 -31.55 11.89 17.49
C THR A 159 -32.41 10.64 17.59
N ASN A 160 -32.02 9.67 18.42
CA ASN A 160 -32.78 8.46 18.77
C ASN A 160 -33.69 8.62 20.00
N PHE A 161 -33.64 9.76 20.72
CA PHE A 161 -34.48 10.02 21.89
C PHE A 161 -35.99 9.95 21.58
N TYR A 162 -36.37 10.44 20.40
CA TYR A 162 -37.76 10.50 19.94
C TYR A 162 -38.20 9.26 19.14
N SER A 163 -37.37 8.20 19.09
CA SER A 163 -37.63 6.95 18.37
C SER A 163 -38.19 5.86 19.31
N HIS A 164 -39.15 5.05 18.85
CA HIS A 164 -39.58 3.85 19.59
C HIS A 164 -38.77 2.62 19.18
N PRO A 165 -38.21 1.81 20.09
CA PRO A 165 -37.30 0.70 19.74
C PRO A 165 -37.93 -0.41 18.87
N GLN A 166 -39.27 -0.53 18.89
CA GLN A 166 -39.99 -1.45 18.00
C GLN A 166 -39.82 -1.11 16.50
N TYR A 167 -39.52 0.13 16.12
CA TYR A 167 -39.32 0.50 14.71
C TYR A 167 -37.93 1.09 14.48
N ARG A 168 -37.48 0.99 13.23
CA ARG A 168 -36.24 1.63 12.75
C ARG A 168 -36.31 1.81 11.24
N LEU A 169 -35.48 2.69 10.71
CA LEU A 169 -35.20 2.67 9.28
C LEU A 169 -34.41 1.39 8.93
N ASP A 170 -34.60 0.90 7.71
CA ASP A 170 -33.87 -0.26 7.17
C ASP A 170 -32.36 0.02 7.01
N GLN A 171 -31.99 1.29 6.81
CA GLN A 171 -30.63 1.78 6.61
C GLN A 171 -30.27 2.86 7.63
N ASN A 172 -29.04 2.80 8.18
CA ASN A 172 -28.55 3.73 9.20
C ASN A 172 -27.80 4.95 8.62
N HIS A 173 -27.32 4.85 7.38
CA HIS A 173 -26.63 5.89 6.60
C HIS A 173 -26.83 5.58 5.12
N ILE A 174 -27.15 6.59 4.31
CA ILE A 174 -27.21 6.47 2.85
C ILE A 174 -26.11 7.31 2.22
N ILE A 175 -25.53 6.79 1.15
CA ILE A 175 -24.59 7.49 0.28
C ILE A 175 -25.19 7.47 -1.14
N LEU A 176 -25.51 8.64 -1.67
CA LEU A 176 -26.03 8.84 -3.03
C LEU A 176 -24.92 9.33 -3.96
N ASP A 177 -24.90 8.81 -5.18
CA ASP A 177 -23.94 9.13 -6.24
C ASP A 177 -24.61 9.06 -7.63
N GLU A 178 -23.96 9.62 -8.65
CA GLU A 178 -24.51 9.69 -10.02
C GLU A 178 -24.74 8.31 -10.69
N PHE A 179 -23.98 7.27 -10.31
CA PHE A 179 -23.85 6.02 -11.08
C PHE A 179 -24.41 4.77 -10.42
N ILE A 180 -24.27 4.61 -9.10
CA ILE A 180 -24.61 3.37 -8.38
C ILE A 180 -25.88 3.57 -7.54
N ASN A 181 -25.87 4.56 -6.66
CA ASN A 181 -26.97 4.90 -5.74
C ASN A 181 -27.63 6.22 -6.15
N ASN A 182 -28.07 6.34 -7.40
CA ASN A 182 -28.74 7.56 -7.87
C ASN A 182 -30.17 7.69 -7.31
N GLU A 183 -30.77 6.60 -6.85
CA GLU A 183 -32.11 6.55 -6.26
C GLU A 183 -32.19 5.44 -5.21
N VAL A 184 -32.62 5.78 -3.98
CA VAL A 184 -32.78 4.84 -2.87
C VAL A 184 -34.15 5.04 -2.21
N LYS A 185 -34.98 3.99 -2.17
CA LYS A 185 -36.20 3.97 -1.36
C LYS A 185 -35.90 3.48 0.06
N LEU A 186 -36.13 4.33 1.05
CA LEU A 186 -36.08 3.97 2.47
C LEU A 186 -37.35 3.27 2.93
N LYS A 187 -37.21 2.50 4.00
CA LYS A 187 -38.31 1.77 4.64
C LYS A 187 -38.24 1.93 6.15
N LEU A 188 -39.35 2.36 6.76
CA LEU A 188 -39.54 2.14 8.19
C LEU A 188 -39.98 0.68 8.38
N ILE A 189 -39.21 -0.09 9.16
CA ILE A 189 -39.46 -1.50 9.41
C ILE A 189 -39.62 -1.78 10.90
N ASP A 190 -40.42 -2.79 11.22
CA ASP A 190 -40.47 -3.38 12.55
C ASP A 190 -39.13 -4.06 12.88
N SER A 191 -38.56 -3.72 14.04
CA SER A 191 -37.22 -4.11 14.51
C SER A 191 -37.06 -5.63 14.65
N GLU A 192 -38.14 -6.37 14.88
CA GLU A 192 -38.12 -7.81 15.13
C GLU A 192 -38.57 -8.57 13.88
N THR A 193 -39.81 -8.34 13.44
CA THR A 193 -40.47 -9.06 12.34
C THR A 193 -40.02 -8.61 10.94
N LYS A 194 -39.29 -7.49 10.83
CA LYS A 194 -38.81 -6.87 9.58
C LYS A 194 -39.92 -6.43 8.60
N ARG A 195 -41.17 -6.42 9.03
CA ARG A 195 -42.31 -5.98 8.21
C ARG A 195 -42.20 -4.48 7.92
N GLU A 196 -42.41 -4.11 6.67
CA GLU A 196 -42.44 -2.71 6.20
C GLU A 196 -43.72 -2.03 6.68
N VAL A 197 -43.58 -0.84 7.25
CA VAL A 197 -44.69 0.05 7.60
C VAL A 197 -45.24 0.68 6.32
N SER A 198 -46.56 0.74 6.17
CA SER A 198 -47.17 1.37 4.98
C SER A 198 -46.72 2.83 4.87
N ASN A 199 -46.19 3.22 3.72
CA ASN A 199 -45.67 4.57 3.54
C ASN A 199 -46.75 5.65 3.72
N SER A 200 -48.02 5.32 3.48
CA SER A 200 -49.18 6.20 3.75
C SER A 200 -49.28 6.68 5.21
N ASP A 201 -48.68 5.96 6.16
CA ASP A 201 -48.65 6.32 7.57
C ASP A 201 -47.40 7.13 7.97
N ILE A 202 -46.46 7.32 7.05
CA ILE A 202 -45.16 7.96 7.28
C ILE A 202 -45.16 9.36 6.66
N LYS A 203 -44.77 10.38 7.43
CA LYS A 203 -44.39 11.69 6.87
C LYS A 203 -42.88 11.82 6.83
N TRP A 204 -42.34 12.19 5.68
CA TRP A 204 -40.90 12.34 5.45
C TRP A 204 -40.49 13.82 5.46
N TYR A 205 -39.36 14.14 6.07
CA TYR A 205 -38.84 15.51 6.18
C TYR A 205 -37.33 15.54 5.97
N GLN A 206 -36.83 16.46 5.13
CA GLN A 206 -35.40 16.70 4.99
C GLN A 206 -34.98 17.92 5.82
N LYS A 207 -34.10 17.74 6.81
CA LYS A 207 -33.45 18.86 7.50
C LYS A 207 -32.16 19.25 6.79
N ILE A 208 -32.08 20.50 6.35
CA ILE A 208 -30.84 21.20 6.02
C ILE A 208 -30.44 22.11 7.20
N SER A 209 -29.13 22.32 7.37
CA SER A 209 -28.55 23.16 8.45
C SER A 209 -27.52 24.19 7.95
N TYR A 210 -27.50 24.43 6.63
CA TYR A 210 -26.68 25.47 6.00
C TYR A 210 -27.35 25.91 4.69
N PRO A 211 -27.43 27.22 4.37
CA PRO A 211 -27.00 28.37 5.21
C PRO A 211 -27.94 28.66 6.39
N GLU A 212 -29.13 28.04 6.42
CA GLU A 212 -30.15 28.18 7.46
C GLU A 212 -30.62 26.81 7.95
N ASP A 213 -31.02 26.71 9.22
CA ASP A 213 -31.65 25.51 9.78
C ASP A 213 -33.11 25.44 9.33
N LYS A 214 -33.43 24.47 8.46
CA LYS A 214 -34.73 24.41 7.76
C LYS A 214 -35.16 23.00 7.44
N ILE A 215 -36.47 22.80 7.43
CA ILE A 215 -37.12 21.60 6.93
C ILE A 215 -37.59 21.87 5.50
N LEU A 216 -37.27 20.95 4.60
CA LEU A 216 -37.85 20.84 3.27
C LEU A 216 -38.88 19.71 3.27
N GLU A 217 -40.04 19.98 2.68
CA GLU A 217 -41.10 18.99 2.49
C GLU A 217 -40.78 18.05 1.31
N PRO A 218 -41.43 16.88 1.22
CA PRO A 218 -41.31 16.02 0.06
C PRO A 218 -41.71 16.73 -1.23
N ASN A 219 -40.93 16.49 -2.28
CA ASN A 219 -40.98 17.13 -3.60
C ASN A 219 -40.63 18.65 -3.61
N GLU A 220 -40.26 19.26 -2.47
CA GLU A 220 -39.84 20.67 -2.40
C GLU A 220 -38.44 20.89 -3.01
N THR A 221 -38.40 21.13 -4.32
CA THR A 221 -37.15 21.31 -5.05
C THR A 221 -36.61 22.73 -4.88
N ARG A 222 -35.58 22.88 -4.03
CA ARG A 222 -34.75 24.09 -3.94
C ARG A 222 -33.33 23.82 -4.46
N ASP A 223 -32.71 24.83 -5.07
CA ASP A 223 -31.31 24.79 -5.52
C ASP A 223 -30.37 24.32 -4.39
N LYS A 224 -30.55 24.90 -3.20
CA LYS A 224 -29.75 24.62 -1.99
C LYS A 224 -30.11 23.31 -1.25
N GLY A 225 -31.15 22.57 -1.69
CA GLY A 225 -31.44 21.24 -1.15
C GLY A 225 -30.32 20.25 -1.44
N THR A 226 -30.10 19.26 -0.57
CA THR A 226 -28.94 18.33 -0.69
C THR A 226 -29.20 17.15 -1.64
N PHE A 227 -30.45 16.73 -1.74
CA PHE A 227 -30.96 15.63 -2.58
C PHE A 227 -32.41 15.95 -2.94
N ILE A 228 -33.04 15.15 -3.78
CA ILE A 228 -34.50 15.18 -3.98
C ILE A 228 -35.13 14.15 -3.06
N LEU A 229 -36.20 14.51 -2.34
CA LEU A 229 -36.99 13.61 -1.50
C LEU A 229 -38.41 13.48 -2.09
N SER A 230 -38.94 12.27 -2.24
CA SER A 230 -40.36 12.07 -2.53
C SER A 230 -41.18 11.74 -1.27
N ASP A 231 -42.48 11.92 -1.38
CA ASP A 231 -43.49 11.51 -0.37
C ASP A 231 -43.49 9.99 -0.14
N GLN A 232 -42.96 9.22 -1.08
CA GLN A 232 -42.81 7.77 -1.02
C GLN A 232 -41.51 7.28 -0.36
N GLY A 233 -40.82 8.15 0.38
CA GLY A 233 -39.56 7.83 1.08
C GLY A 233 -38.39 7.57 0.14
N VAL A 234 -38.48 8.02 -1.12
CA VAL A 234 -37.42 7.87 -2.11
C VAL A 234 -36.53 9.10 -2.07
N VAL A 235 -35.24 8.89 -1.82
CA VAL A 235 -34.21 9.93 -1.98
C VAL A 235 -33.47 9.72 -3.30
N LYS A 236 -33.30 10.79 -4.09
CA LYS A 236 -32.59 10.77 -5.37
C LYS A 236 -31.39 11.71 -5.35
N TRP A 237 -30.30 11.27 -5.95
CA TRP A 237 -29.13 12.09 -6.22
C TRP A 237 -29.52 13.28 -7.11
N LYS A 238 -28.89 14.43 -6.85
CA LYS A 238 -28.76 15.52 -7.80
C LYS A 238 -27.37 16.13 -7.62
N ASP A 239 -26.84 16.78 -8.65
CA ASP A 239 -25.67 17.63 -8.43
C ASP A 239 -26.05 18.76 -7.46
N THR A 240 -25.11 19.12 -6.60
CA THR A 240 -25.26 20.15 -5.58
C THR A 240 -24.30 21.32 -5.77
N LYS A 241 -23.51 21.33 -6.86
CA LYS A 241 -22.78 22.52 -7.30
C LYS A 241 -23.76 23.59 -7.78
N ALA A 242 -23.69 24.77 -7.17
CA ALA A 242 -24.22 25.96 -7.80
C ALA A 242 -23.31 26.32 -9.00
N SER A 243 -23.88 26.87 -10.08
CA SER A 243 -23.15 27.13 -11.35
C SER A 243 -21.92 28.03 -11.23
N ASN A 244 -21.77 28.73 -10.11
CA ASN A 244 -20.74 29.74 -9.87
C ASN A 244 -19.84 29.42 -8.64
N GLU A 245 -19.98 28.25 -8.00
CA GLU A 245 -19.16 27.86 -6.83
C GLU A 245 -18.06 26.85 -7.23
N GLU A 246 -16.88 27.35 -7.61
CA GLU A 246 -15.74 26.50 -7.99
C GLU A 246 -15.25 25.57 -6.86
N ASN A 247 -15.44 25.97 -5.59
CA ASN A 247 -14.88 25.32 -4.40
C ASN A 247 -15.95 24.81 -3.42
N GLY A 248 -17.09 24.34 -3.93
CA GLY A 248 -18.05 23.57 -3.12
C GLY A 248 -17.46 22.24 -2.62
N PRO A 249 -17.88 21.72 -1.45
CA PRO A 249 -17.32 20.48 -0.90
C PRO A 249 -17.67 19.24 -1.75
N GLU A 250 -16.75 18.28 -1.83
CA GLU A 250 -16.91 17.01 -2.58
C GLU A 250 -18.11 16.16 -2.09
N GLU A 251 -18.54 16.36 -0.86
CA GLU A 251 -19.72 15.73 -0.27
C GLU A 251 -20.57 16.76 0.47
N LYS A 252 -21.89 16.60 0.37
CA LYS A 252 -22.86 17.32 1.21
C LYS A 252 -23.72 16.30 1.94
N SER A 253 -24.05 16.56 3.19
CA SER A 253 -24.90 15.66 3.99
C SER A 253 -26.05 16.44 4.61
N ALA A 254 -27.24 15.84 4.60
CA ALA A 254 -28.43 16.32 5.29
C ALA A 254 -29.10 15.17 6.05
N ARG A 255 -29.94 15.50 7.03
CA ARG A 255 -30.62 14.48 7.85
C ARG A 255 -32.06 14.33 7.38
N LEU A 256 -32.39 13.13 6.92
CA LEU A 256 -33.77 12.77 6.64
C LEU A 256 -34.42 12.24 7.92
N TRP A 257 -35.70 12.55 8.08
CA TRP A 257 -36.54 12.09 9.18
C TRP A 257 -37.81 11.42 8.64
N ALA A 258 -38.19 10.31 9.27
CA ALA A 258 -39.50 9.68 9.15
C ALA A 258 -40.28 9.93 10.44
N SER A 259 -41.49 10.48 10.31
CA SER A 259 -42.47 10.63 11.39
C SER A 259 -43.54 9.56 11.26
N TYR A 260 -43.71 8.73 12.30
CA TYR A 260 -44.70 7.65 12.35
C TYR A 260 -45.34 7.59 13.73
N LYS A 261 -46.67 7.82 13.77
CA LYS A 261 -47.51 7.79 14.99
C LYS A 261 -46.93 8.57 16.20
N GLY A 262 -46.29 9.71 15.93
CA GLY A 262 -45.71 10.60 16.94
C GLY A 262 -44.28 10.28 17.39
N TYR A 263 -43.63 9.30 16.77
CA TYR A 263 -42.20 9.02 16.93
C TYR A 263 -41.43 9.44 15.68
N LEU A 264 -40.17 9.82 15.90
CA LEU A 264 -39.25 10.30 14.86
C LEU A 264 -38.06 9.36 14.73
N TYR A 265 -37.73 9.01 13.49
CA TYR A 265 -36.59 8.15 13.13
C TYR A 265 -35.74 8.90 12.12
N SER A 266 -34.42 8.90 12.27
CA SER A 266 -33.53 9.71 11.41
C SER A 266 -32.42 8.91 10.77
N VAL A 267 -32.06 9.29 9.55
CA VAL A 267 -30.90 8.76 8.80
C VAL A 267 -30.10 9.93 8.24
N VAL A 268 -28.77 9.81 8.24
CA VAL A 268 -27.90 10.73 7.49
C VAL A 268 -27.92 10.29 6.03
N VAL A 269 -28.13 11.24 5.12
CA VAL A 269 -27.99 11.01 3.67
C VAL A 269 -26.85 11.90 3.19
N THR A 270 -25.76 11.26 2.81
CA THR A 270 -24.59 11.88 2.18
C THR A 270 -24.75 11.81 0.67
N VAL A 271 -24.35 12.87 -0.02
CA VAL A 271 -24.47 13.03 -1.47
C VAL A 271 -23.11 13.44 -1.99
N TYR A 272 -22.52 12.63 -2.86
CA TYR A 272 -21.26 12.93 -3.51
C TYR A 272 -21.45 13.90 -4.68
N SER A 273 -20.47 14.78 -4.91
CA SER A 273 -20.41 15.61 -6.11
C SER A 273 -20.30 14.76 -7.37
N LYS A 274 -20.52 15.37 -8.53
CA LYS A 274 -20.31 14.72 -9.83
C LYS A 274 -18.88 14.18 -9.99
N GLU A 275 -17.87 14.96 -9.62
CA GLU A 275 -16.46 14.56 -9.72
C GLU A 275 -16.13 13.39 -8.79
N LYS A 276 -16.69 13.41 -7.57
CA LYS A 276 -16.51 12.34 -6.59
C LYS A 276 -17.19 11.05 -7.05
N SER A 277 -18.42 11.16 -7.60
CA SER A 277 -19.16 10.05 -8.20
C SER A 277 -18.38 9.44 -9.37
N GLN A 278 -17.89 10.26 -10.31
CA GLN A 278 -17.07 9.81 -11.44
C GLN A 278 -15.76 9.16 -10.97
N SER A 279 -15.08 9.72 -9.97
CA SER A 279 -13.83 9.15 -9.44
C SER A 279 -14.05 7.77 -8.79
N ILE A 280 -15.20 7.56 -8.13
CA ILE A 280 -15.57 6.27 -7.54
C ILE A 280 -15.97 5.28 -8.63
N ASN A 281 -16.75 5.70 -9.62
CA ASN A 281 -17.10 4.85 -10.76
C ASN A 281 -15.85 4.40 -11.54
N ASN A 282 -14.94 5.33 -11.87
CA ASN A 282 -13.65 5.03 -12.51
C ASN A 282 -12.87 3.95 -11.73
N GLU A 283 -12.81 4.06 -10.40
CA GLU A 283 -12.10 3.08 -9.56
C GLU A 283 -12.79 1.71 -9.56
N ASN A 284 -14.12 1.68 -9.56
CA ASN A 284 -14.90 0.44 -9.65
C ASN A 284 -14.78 -0.22 -11.03
N GLU A 285 -14.73 0.54 -12.12
CA GLU A 285 -14.48 0.04 -13.47
C GLU A 285 -13.04 -0.45 -13.64
N ALA A 286 -12.06 0.24 -13.05
CA ALA A 286 -10.68 -0.24 -12.99
C ALA A 286 -10.56 -1.57 -12.23
N LYS A 287 -11.30 -1.74 -11.12
CA LYS A 287 -11.37 -3.02 -10.38
C LYS A 287 -12.03 -4.14 -11.19
N LYS A 288 -13.16 -3.86 -11.87
CA LYS A 288 -13.80 -4.81 -12.81
C LYS A 288 -12.83 -5.22 -13.93
N MET A 289 -12.08 -4.27 -14.48
CA MET A 289 -11.11 -4.51 -15.55
C MET A 289 -9.87 -5.29 -15.05
N ALA A 290 -9.35 -4.97 -13.86
CA ALA A 290 -8.26 -5.73 -13.24
C ALA A 290 -8.64 -7.21 -13.07
N LYS A 291 -9.83 -7.47 -12.51
CA LYS A 291 -10.41 -8.82 -12.43
C LYS A 291 -10.49 -9.50 -13.79
N LYS A 292 -11.07 -8.82 -14.79
CA LYS A 292 -11.18 -9.38 -16.15
C LYS A 292 -9.83 -9.73 -16.76
N ILE A 293 -8.83 -8.85 -16.66
CA ILE A 293 -7.46 -9.10 -17.18
C ILE A 293 -6.86 -10.35 -16.52
N VAL A 294 -6.95 -10.46 -15.19
CA VAL A 294 -6.40 -11.58 -14.43
C VAL A 294 -7.12 -12.91 -14.75
N GLU A 295 -8.43 -12.87 -15.02
CA GLU A 295 -9.24 -14.04 -15.32
C GLU A 295 -9.12 -14.49 -16.79
N ASP A 296 -9.18 -13.56 -17.75
CA ASP A 296 -8.98 -13.82 -19.19
C ASP A 296 -7.62 -14.49 -19.47
N ASN A 297 -6.57 -14.07 -18.73
CA ASN A 297 -5.22 -14.63 -18.88
C ASN A 297 -4.93 -15.80 -17.92
N GLY A 298 -5.89 -16.22 -17.08
CA GLY A 298 -5.80 -17.39 -16.20
C GLY A 298 -4.76 -17.30 -15.07
N TRP A 299 -4.15 -16.14 -14.82
CA TRP A 299 -2.96 -16.00 -13.98
C TRP A 299 -3.14 -16.47 -12.52
N LYS A 300 -4.37 -16.51 -11.98
CA LYS A 300 -4.65 -17.04 -10.64
C LYS A 300 -4.10 -18.46 -10.42
N LYS A 301 -3.93 -19.26 -11.49
CA LYS A 301 -3.39 -20.63 -11.47
C LYS A 301 -1.85 -20.72 -11.54
N LEU A 302 -1.13 -19.59 -11.59
CA LEU A 302 0.33 -19.56 -11.67
C LEU A 302 0.97 -19.49 -10.27
N PRO A 303 2.23 -19.93 -10.10
CA PRO A 303 3.06 -19.63 -8.93
C PRO A 303 3.30 -18.11 -8.75
N THR A 304 3.54 -17.65 -7.52
CA THR A 304 3.52 -16.22 -7.15
C THR A 304 4.49 -15.34 -7.95
N LEU A 305 5.69 -15.84 -8.27
CA LEU A 305 6.65 -15.11 -9.11
C LEU A 305 6.18 -14.97 -10.56
N GLU A 306 5.52 -15.99 -11.11
CA GLU A 306 4.94 -15.93 -12.46
C GLU A 306 3.68 -15.06 -12.49
N LYS A 307 2.78 -15.16 -11.49
CA LYS A 307 1.67 -14.21 -11.25
C LYS A 307 2.18 -12.76 -11.36
N LEU A 308 3.28 -12.46 -10.66
CA LEU A 308 3.90 -11.13 -10.67
C LEU A 308 4.50 -10.76 -12.04
N THR A 309 5.28 -11.68 -12.63
CA THR A 309 5.96 -11.45 -13.91
C THR A 309 4.94 -11.12 -15.00
N ARG A 310 3.85 -11.88 -15.13
CA ARG A 310 2.85 -11.65 -16.20
C ARG A 310 2.07 -10.36 -16.01
N ALA A 311 1.74 -9.98 -14.77
CA ALA A 311 1.11 -8.69 -14.49
C ALA A 311 2.02 -7.50 -14.86
N TYR A 312 3.34 -7.63 -14.60
CA TYR A 312 4.34 -6.62 -14.97
C TYR A 312 4.52 -6.52 -16.50
N GLU A 313 4.68 -7.64 -17.19
CA GLU A 313 4.73 -7.72 -18.66
C GLU A 313 3.47 -7.12 -19.29
N TRP A 314 2.28 -7.46 -18.77
CA TRP A 314 1.03 -6.95 -19.29
C TRP A 314 0.96 -5.43 -19.20
N MET A 315 1.28 -4.85 -18.04
CA MET A 315 1.29 -3.40 -17.82
C MET A 315 2.28 -2.69 -18.77
N THR A 316 3.52 -3.17 -18.85
CA THR A 316 4.56 -2.56 -19.70
C THR A 316 4.26 -2.66 -21.20
N LYS A 317 3.53 -3.70 -21.65
CA LYS A 317 3.19 -3.93 -23.08
C LYS A 317 1.86 -3.30 -23.51
N ASN A 318 0.83 -3.34 -22.66
CA ASN A 318 -0.54 -2.98 -23.03
C ASN A 318 -0.93 -1.53 -22.71
N VAL A 319 -0.20 -0.85 -21.83
CA VAL A 319 -0.42 0.55 -21.47
C VAL A 319 0.61 1.43 -22.19
N LYS A 320 0.23 2.67 -22.53
CA LYS A 320 1.12 3.68 -23.10
C LYS A 320 1.19 4.90 -22.19
N TYR A 321 2.35 5.55 -22.18
CA TYR A 321 2.59 6.73 -21.36
C TYR A 321 1.91 7.95 -21.96
N ASP A 322 1.20 8.68 -21.10
CA ASP A 322 0.54 9.92 -21.48
C ASP A 322 1.54 11.09 -21.43
N TYR A 323 2.03 11.48 -22.60
CA TYR A 323 2.94 12.63 -22.76
C TYR A 323 2.18 13.97 -22.92
N ASP A 324 0.85 14.00 -22.73
CA ASP A 324 0.08 15.24 -22.72
C ASP A 324 0.31 16.00 -21.41
N PHE A 325 1.13 17.05 -21.49
CA PHE A 325 1.41 17.95 -20.37
C PHE A 325 0.30 19.01 -20.14
N THR A 326 -0.77 19.04 -20.95
CA THR A 326 -1.86 19.99 -20.72
C THR A 326 -2.63 19.61 -19.46
N THR A 327 -2.89 20.60 -18.60
CA THR A 327 -3.64 20.40 -17.35
C THR A 327 -5.13 20.30 -17.63
N GLY A 328 -5.56 19.19 -18.23
CA GLY A 328 -6.92 18.70 -18.07
C GLY A 328 -7.24 18.43 -16.59
N PRO A 329 -8.49 18.06 -16.25
CA PRO A 329 -8.86 17.74 -14.88
C PRO A 329 -7.89 16.71 -14.28
N LEU A 330 -7.26 17.02 -13.15
CA LEU A 330 -6.15 16.26 -12.56
C LEU A 330 -6.47 14.77 -12.29
N LEU A 331 -7.76 14.42 -12.29
CA LEU A 331 -8.28 13.07 -12.17
C LEU A 331 -8.22 12.25 -13.48
N LYS A 332 -7.90 12.83 -14.66
CA LYS A 332 -8.05 12.18 -15.98
C LYS A 332 -7.08 11.00 -16.21
N ASN A 333 -5.77 11.21 -16.03
CA ASN A 333 -4.71 10.27 -16.43
C ASN A 333 -3.83 9.75 -15.26
N GLN A 334 -4.19 10.08 -14.01
CA GLN A 334 -3.42 9.79 -12.78
C GLN A 334 -4.03 8.66 -11.93
N ASN A 335 -4.80 7.75 -12.54
CA ASN A 335 -5.64 6.78 -11.85
C ASN A 335 -5.53 5.36 -12.48
N ALA A 336 -6.20 4.36 -11.88
CA ALA A 336 -6.15 2.99 -12.37
C ALA A 336 -7.05 2.72 -13.60
N HIS A 337 -8.09 3.54 -13.82
CA HIS A 337 -8.95 3.47 -15.01
C HIS A 337 -8.21 3.92 -16.28
N SER A 338 -7.45 5.01 -16.20
CA SER A 338 -6.62 5.48 -17.31
C SER A 338 -5.56 4.44 -17.70
N ALA A 339 -5.03 3.70 -16.72
CA ALA A 339 -4.12 2.58 -16.95
C ALA A 339 -4.81 1.33 -17.54
N LEU A 340 -5.84 0.79 -16.87
CA LEU A 340 -6.38 -0.54 -17.19
C LEU A 340 -7.49 -0.51 -18.25
N VAL A 341 -8.31 0.55 -18.27
CA VAL A 341 -9.44 0.71 -19.21
C VAL A 341 -9.01 1.52 -20.43
N ASN A 342 -8.51 2.75 -20.23
CA ASN A 342 -8.12 3.62 -21.36
C ASN A 342 -6.76 3.25 -21.98
N ARG A 343 -5.92 2.48 -21.26
CA ARG A 343 -4.56 2.09 -21.67
C ARG A 343 -3.60 3.25 -21.99
N HIS A 344 -3.87 4.43 -21.46
CA HIS A 344 -3.10 5.67 -21.69
C HIS A 344 -3.03 6.48 -20.39
N THR A 345 -1.84 6.62 -19.79
CA THR A 345 -1.72 7.03 -18.38
C THR A 345 -0.31 7.53 -18.03
N VAL A 346 -0.15 8.35 -16.98
CA VAL A 346 1.17 8.75 -16.47
C VAL A 346 1.69 7.80 -15.38
N CYS A 347 2.94 8.02 -14.94
CA CYS A 347 3.59 7.45 -13.74
C CYS A 347 2.62 6.95 -12.65
N THR A 348 1.81 7.85 -12.08
CA THR A 348 0.80 7.57 -11.04
C THR A 348 -0.22 6.49 -11.41
N GLY A 349 -0.67 6.48 -12.66
CA GLY A 349 -1.71 5.57 -13.13
C GLY A 349 -1.19 4.16 -13.36
N TYR A 350 0.03 4.00 -13.90
CA TYR A 350 0.70 2.70 -13.98
C TYR A 350 0.80 2.05 -12.59
N ALA A 351 1.31 2.79 -11.60
CA ALA A 351 1.49 2.28 -10.25
C ALA A 351 0.16 1.93 -9.53
N LYS A 352 -0.92 2.65 -9.82
CA LYS A 352 -2.27 2.32 -9.34
C LYS A 352 -2.88 1.12 -10.10
N GLY A 353 -2.64 1.00 -11.40
CA GLY A 353 -3.11 -0.11 -12.25
C GLY A 353 -2.45 -1.45 -11.90
N LEU A 354 -1.12 -1.48 -11.79
CA LEU A 354 -0.39 -2.68 -11.35
C LEU A 354 -0.84 -3.09 -9.94
N LYS A 355 -1.03 -2.14 -9.02
CA LYS A 355 -1.52 -2.42 -7.67
C LYS A 355 -2.87 -3.15 -7.67
N LEU A 356 -3.84 -2.76 -8.51
CA LEU A 356 -5.11 -3.49 -8.61
C LEU A 356 -4.94 -4.91 -9.18
N LEU A 357 -4.08 -5.10 -10.20
CA LEU A 357 -3.79 -6.44 -10.73
C LEU A 357 -3.14 -7.34 -9.66
N LEU A 358 -2.22 -6.80 -8.86
CA LEU A 358 -1.55 -7.56 -7.79
C LEU A 358 -2.47 -7.85 -6.60
N GLU A 359 -3.39 -6.95 -6.26
CA GLU A 359 -4.42 -7.20 -5.25
C GLU A 359 -5.36 -8.35 -5.66
N GLU A 360 -5.81 -8.37 -6.92
CA GLU A 360 -6.64 -9.46 -7.49
C GLU A 360 -5.87 -10.81 -7.57
N LEU A 361 -4.55 -10.75 -7.71
CA LEU A 361 -3.65 -11.93 -7.68
C LEU A 361 -3.28 -12.39 -6.26
N GLY A 362 -3.65 -11.63 -5.22
CA GLY A 362 -3.32 -11.92 -3.83
C GLY A 362 -1.86 -11.62 -3.45
N ILE A 363 -1.19 -10.70 -4.14
CA ILE A 363 0.21 -10.33 -3.91
C ILE A 363 0.28 -8.97 -3.18
N PRO A 364 0.83 -8.90 -1.95
CA PRO A 364 0.93 -7.64 -1.20
C PRO A 364 1.71 -6.56 -1.97
N CYS A 365 1.05 -5.44 -2.24
CA CYS A 365 1.58 -4.33 -3.03
C CYS A 365 1.30 -2.98 -2.36
N ARG A 366 2.34 -2.16 -2.21
CA ARG A 366 2.28 -0.76 -1.77
C ARG A 366 2.49 0.17 -2.97
N PHE A 367 1.86 1.34 -2.92
CA PHE A 367 2.17 2.47 -3.80
C PHE A 367 3.31 3.28 -3.16
N ILE A 368 4.31 3.68 -3.96
CA ILE A 368 5.43 4.52 -3.53
C ILE A 368 5.39 5.80 -4.36
N GLU A 369 5.57 6.93 -3.68
CA GLU A 369 5.77 8.24 -4.30
C GLU A 369 7.08 8.84 -3.81
N GLY A 370 7.67 9.71 -4.63
CA GLY A 370 8.93 10.37 -4.31
C GLY A 370 9.45 11.22 -5.46
N SER A 371 10.75 11.45 -5.47
CA SER A 371 11.49 11.95 -6.64
C SER A 371 12.65 11.02 -6.96
N SER A 372 12.92 10.79 -8.25
CA SER A 372 14.07 10.00 -8.67
C SER A 372 14.67 10.48 -10.00
N ASP A 373 15.99 10.52 -10.08
CA ASP A 373 16.77 10.95 -11.25
C ASP A 373 16.78 9.92 -12.40
N ARG A 374 15.93 8.88 -12.33
CA ARG A 374 15.88 7.74 -13.27
C ARG A 374 15.46 8.11 -14.70
N GLU A 375 14.52 9.04 -14.86
CA GLU A 375 14.07 9.55 -16.17
C GLU A 375 14.43 11.03 -16.37
N ALA A 376 14.31 11.87 -15.35
CA ALA A 376 14.76 13.27 -15.39
C ALA A 376 15.08 13.80 -13.98
N ARG A 377 16.00 14.78 -13.93
CA ARG A 377 16.54 15.34 -12.69
C ARG A 377 15.47 15.95 -11.77
N PHE A 378 15.39 15.48 -10.54
CA PHE A 378 14.40 15.88 -9.54
C PHE A 378 12.93 15.79 -10.02
N SER A 379 12.64 14.93 -11.01
CA SER A 379 11.25 14.64 -11.37
C SER A 379 10.57 13.96 -10.20
N LYS A 380 9.34 14.36 -9.87
CA LYS A 380 8.50 13.53 -9.02
C LYS A 380 8.15 12.24 -9.78
N HIS A 381 7.92 11.14 -9.06
CA HIS A 381 7.61 9.84 -9.67
C HIS A 381 6.74 8.97 -8.75
N ALA A 382 6.13 7.95 -9.34
CA ALA A 382 5.24 7.01 -8.66
C ALA A 382 5.45 5.57 -9.19
N TRP A 383 5.65 4.63 -8.27
CA TRP A 383 5.93 3.23 -8.59
C TRP A 383 5.40 2.29 -7.48
N ASN A 384 5.78 1.01 -7.49
CA ASN A 384 5.29 0.03 -6.52
C ASN A 384 6.40 -0.62 -5.69
N LEU A 385 6.02 -1.07 -4.49
CA LEU A 385 6.80 -2.00 -3.66
C LEU A 385 5.96 -3.27 -3.46
N VAL A 386 6.52 -4.44 -3.79
CA VAL A 386 5.86 -5.75 -3.76
C VAL A 386 6.49 -6.68 -2.73
N GLN A 387 5.71 -7.56 -2.10
CA GLN A 387 6.23 -8.59 -1.20
C GLN A 387 6.29 -9.98 -1.86
N LEU A 388 7.49 -10.54 -1.96
CA LEU A 388 7.75 -11.95 -2.30
C LEU A 388 8.63 -12.57 -1.21
N ASP A 389 8.40 -13.85 -0.86
CA ASP A 389 9.18 -14.59 0.15
C ASP A 389 9.34 -13.81 1.49
N ASN A 390 8.29 -13.09 1.89
CA ASN A 390 8.22 -12.18 3.05
C ASN A 390 9.23 -11.01 3.02
N LYS A 391 9.80 -10.71 1.85
CA LYS A 391 10.72 -9.61 1.55
C LYS A 391 10.13 -8.60 0.56
N TRP A 392 10.47 -7.33 0.71
CA TRP A 392 9.99 -6.24 -0.14
C TRP A 392 10.99 -5.84 -1.23
N TYR A 393 10.48 -5.70 -2.46
CA TYR A 393 11.23 -5.28 -3.65
C TYR A 393 10.47 -4.17 -4.39
N HIS A 394 11.18 -3.29 -5.10
CA HIS A 394 10.57 -2.24 -5.94
C HIS A 394 10.24 -2.76 -7.35
N LEU A 395 9.21 -2.18 -7.95
CA LEU A 395 8.73 -2.44 -9.31
C LEU A 395 8.34 -1.14 -10.00
N ASP A 396 8.78 -0.94 -11.24
CA ASP A 396 8.49 0.26 -12.03
C ASP A 396 8.07 -0.07 -13.47
N THR A 397 6.79 -0.39 -13.66
CA THR A 397 6.20 -0.62 -14.99
C THR A 397 6.15 0.63 -15.85
N THR A 398 6.41 1.83 -15.30
CA THR A 398 6.53 3.04 -16.10
C THR A 398 7.89 3.10 -16.76
N SER A 399 8.99 2.92 -16.04
CA SER A 399 10.33 3.01 -16.65
C SER A 399 10.73 1.77 -17.47
N ASP A 400 10.05 0.63 -17.31
CA ASP A 400 10.17 -0.56 -18.19
C ASP A 400 9.15 -0.61 -19.36
N ARG A 401 8.40 0.47 -19.62
CA ARG A 401 7.36 0.54 -20.65
C ARG A 401 7.87 0.21 -22.06
N VAL A 402 7.06 -0.50 -22.83
CA VAL A 402 7.38 -0.95 -24.20
C VAL A 402 6.78 0.03 -25.20
N GLU A 403 7.56 1.03 -25.63
CA GLU A 403 7.08 2.13 -26.49
C GLU A 403 7.83 2.32 -27.80
N ARG A 404 9.08 1.87 -27.90
CA ARG A 404 9.88 2.02 -29.11
C ARG A 404 9.43 1.00 -30.17
N LYS A 405 9.47 1.35 -31.46
CA LYS A 405 9.00 0.47 -32.56
C LYS A 405 9.87 -0.80 -32.75
N ASP A 406 11.11 -0.75 -32.30
CA ASP A 406 12.07 -1.87 -32.25
C ASP A 406 11.90 -2.75 -30.99
N GLN A 407 11.25 -2.23 -29.94
CA GLN A 407 11.09 -2.90 -28.66
C GLN A 407 9.76 -3.68 -28.65
N VAL A 408 9.86 -5.00 -28.77
CA VAL A 408 8.69 -5.91 -28.67
C VAL A 408 8.49 -6.40 -27.23
N ASP A 409 9.57 -6.48 -26.45
CA ASP A 409 9.60 -7.12 -25.14
C ASP A 409 9.95 -6.18 -23.98
N THR A 410 9.51 -6.59 -22.79
CA THR A 410 9.79 -5.93 -21.52
C THR A 410 11.26 -6.18 -21.14
N GLU A 411 12.01 -5.12 -20.87
CA GLU A 411 13.46 -5.22 -20.60
C GLU A 411 13.77 -5.58 -19.13
N PHE A 412 12.77 -5.50 -18.25
CA PHE A 412 12.81 -5.84 -16.81
C PHE A 412 13.93 -5.15 -16.01
N LYS A 413 14.39 -3.98 -16.44
CA LYS A 413 15.47 -3.21 -15.79
C LYS A 413 15.08 -2.74 -14.39
N PHE A 414 13.78 -2.60 -14.14
CA PHE A 414 13.21 -2.13 -12.87
C PHE A 414 12.38 -3.20 -12.16
N PHE A 415 12.54 -4.47 -12.56
CA PHE A 415 11.86 -5.61 -11.96
C PHE A 415 12.63 -6.17 -10.75
N LEU A 416 11.97 -6.23 -9.59
CA LEU A 416 12.52 -6.64 -8.30
C LEU A 416 13.80 -5.88 -7.90
N ASN A 417 13.80 -4.57 -8.11
CA ASN A 417 14.83 -3.66 -7.59
C ASN A 417 14.82 -3.62 -6.05
N THR A 418 15.88 -3.07 -5.46
CA THR A 418 16.01 -2.79 -4.02
C THR A 418 16.41 -1.34 -3.77
N ASN A 419 16.50 -0.89 -2.51
CA ASN A 419 17.02 0.45 -2.18
C ASN A 419 18.46 0.71 -2.71
N LYS A 420 19.23 -0.35 -3.06
CA LYS A 420 20.56 -0.24 -3.70
C LYS A 420 20.51 0.11 -5.19
N ASP A 421 19.33 0.12 -5.82
CA ASP A 421 19.11 0.36 -7.26
C ASP A 421 18.60 1.78 -7.56
N PHE A 422 18.70 2.68 -6.59
CA PHE A 422 18.36 4.10 -6.66
C PHE A 422 19.62 4.95 -6.43
N MET A 423 19.62 6.21 -6.85
CA MET A 423 20.64 7.18 -6.44
C MET A 423 20.63 7.38 -4.92
N ASP A 424 21.71 7.92 -4.35
CA ASP A 424 21.68 8.38 -2.95
C ASP A 424 20.77 9.62 -2.81
N ASP A 425 20.66 10.44 -3.86
CA ASP A 425 19.84 11.66 -3.93
C ASP A 425 18.33 11.42 -4.20
N ASP A 426 17.91 10.20 -4.58
CA ASP A 426 16.49 9.89 -4.85
C ASP A 426 15.67 9.98 -3.53
N THR A 427 14.59 10.76 -3.50
CA THR A 427 13.83 11.04 -2.25
C THR A 427 12.51 10.27 -2.19
N PHE A 428 12.47 9.20 -1.39
CA PHE A 428 11.28 8.38 -1.14
C PHE A 428 11.40 7.64 0.20
N ASP A 429 10.34 6.98 0.66
CA ASP A 429 10.38 6.17 1.89
C ASP A 429 11.17 4.87 1.68
N ARG A 430 12.41 4.86 2.17
CA ARG A 430 13.32 3.69 2.17
C ARG A 430 13.14 2.80 3.40
N ASN A 431 12.37 3.23 4.41
CA ASN A 431 12.33 2.63 5.75
C ASN A 431 11.19 1.60 5.91
N PHE A 432 11.29 0.50 5.17
CA PHE A 432 10.38 -0.64 5.31
C PHE A 432 11.08 -1.87 5.91
N SER A 433 10.39 -2.55 6.83
CA SER A 433 10.84 -3.82 7.42
C SER A 433 11.02 -4.89 6.35
N ASN A 434 12.05 -5.73 6.47
CA ASN A 434 12.34 -6.84 5.53
C ASN A 434 12.55 -6.42 4.06
N PRO A 435 13.56 -5.59 3.74
CA PRO A 435 13.99 -5.41 2.36
C PRO A 435 14.53 -6.73 1.75
N GLY A 436 14.32 -6.90 0.45
CA GLY A 436 14.76 -8.07 -0.30
C GLY A 436 16.21 -8.02 -0.79
N SER A 437 16.72 -9.18 -1.20
CA SER A 437 18.06 -9.35 -1.78
C SER A 437 18.14 -10.56 -2.73
N SER A 438 17.61 -11.71 -2.33
CA SER A 438 17.69 -12.99 -3.07
C SER A 438 17.10 -13.02 -4.48
N LEU A 439 16.18 -12.10 -4.78
CA LEU A 439 15.53 -11.94 -6.09
C LEU A 439 15.87 -10.57 -6.72
N ARG A 440 16.87 -9.86 -6.20
CA ARG A 440 17.24 -8.52 -6.66
C ARG A 440 17.61 -8.57 -8.14
N ASN A 441 16.90 -7.79 -8.96
CA ASN A 441 17.13 -7.68 -10.40
C ASN A 441 17.11 -9.04 -11.12
N LEU A 442 16.29 -10.00 -10.66
CA LEU A 442 16.27 -11.40 -11.10
C LEU A 442 16.23 -11.64 -12.62
N LYS A 443 15.59 -10.75 -13.38
CA LYS A 443 15.44 -10.83 -14.84
C LYS A 443 16.53 -10.04 -15.60
N PHE A 444 17.38 -9.31 -14.90
CA PHE A 444 18.41 -8.44 -15.45
C PHE A 444 19.64 -9.27 -15.87
N LYS A 445 19.92 -9.31 -17.18
CA LYS A 445 20.99 -10.14 -17.74
C LYS A 445 22.36 -9.83 -17.12
N ASN A 446 23.05 -10.87 -16.68
CA ASN A 446 24.42 -10.84 -16.12
C ASN A 446 24.57 -9.87 -14.93
N PHE A 447 23.51 -9.64 -14.15
CA PHE A 447 23.58 -8.83 -12.93
C PHE A 447 24.32 -9.56 -11.80
N VAL A 448 25.15 -8.82 -11.05
CA VAL A 448 25.97 -9.31 -9.92
C VAL A 448 26.01 -8.28 -8.79
N ASP A 449 25.82 -8.68 -7.53
CA ASP A 449 25.93 -7.80 -6.35
C ASP A 449 26.99 -8.26 -5.35
N SER A 450 27.24 -9.57 -5.29
CA SER A 450 28.23 -10.21 -4.43
C SER A 450 29.41 -10.75 -5.25
N GLU A 451 30.52 -11.03 -4.55
CA GLU A 451 31.68 -11.73 -5.11
C GLU A 451 31.31 -13.13 -5.62
N GLU A 452 30.36 -13.80 -4.95
CA GLU A 452 29.88 -15.13 -5.30
C GLU A 452 29.07 -15.11 -6.62
N ASP A 453 28.32 -14.05 -6.89
CA ASP A 453 27.63 -13.84 -8.18
C ASP A 453 28.65 -13.65 -9.32
N VAL A 454 29.73 -12.89 -9.07
CA VAL A 454 30.79 -12.66 -10.07
C VAL A 454 31.57 -13.95 -10.33
N VAL A 455 31.91 -14.72 -9.29
CA VAL A 455 32.52 -16.05 -9.44
C VAL A 455 31.62 -17.00 -10.22
N ALA A 456 30.32 -17.04 -9.92
CA ALA A 456 29.36 -17.83 -10.70
C ALA A 456 29.25 -17.35 -12.16
N LEU A 457 29.31 -16.05 -12.43
CA LEU A 457 29.24 -15.51 -13.78
C LEU A 457 30.50 -15.84 -14.59
N ILE A 458 31.69 -15.76 -13.97
CA ILE A 458 32.97 -16.25 -14.54
C ILE A 458 32.86 -17.74 -14.88
N ASP A 459 32.46 -18.55 -13.89
CA ASP A 459 32.32 -20.00 -14.00
C ASP A 459 31.37 -20.40 -15.13
N ASN A 460 30.28 -19.65 -15.33
CA ASN A 460 29.30 -19.91 -16.39
C ASN A 460 29.73 -19.48 -17.80
N ASN A 461 30.62 -18.49 -17.93
CA ASN A 461 31.15 -18.04 -19.21
C ASN A 461 32.46 -18.74 -19.61
N TRP A 462 33.08 -19.51 -18.70
CA TRP A 462 34.22 -20.37 -19.02
C TRP A 462 33.87 -21.44 -20.06
N ASP A 463 34.77 -21.64 -21.02
CA ASP A 463 34.77 -22.78 -21.93
C ASP A 463 35.95 -23.72 -21.60
N PRO A 464 35.69 -24.96 -21.12
CA PRO A 464 36.74 -25.92 -20.80
C PRO A 464 37.44 -26.50 -22.04
N ASN A 465 36.92 -26.30 -23.25
CA ASN A 465 37.52 -26.84 -24.48
C ASN A 465 38.65 -25.94 -25.00
N THR A 466 38.38 -24.64 -25.19
CA THR A 466 39.45 -23.65 -25.49
C THR A 466 40.29 -23.31 -24.25
N LYS A 467 39.77 -23.57 -23.04
CA LYS A 467 40.38 -23.20 -21.75
C LYS A 467 40.60 -21.69 -21.63
N GLN A 468 39.69 -20.88 -22.18
CA GLN A 468 39.78 -19.43 -22.15
C GLN A 468 38.46 -18.78 -21.71
N LEU A 469 38.57 -17.64 -21.02
CA LEU A 469 37.54 -16.61 -20.90
C LEU A 469 38.14 -15.31 -21.46
N LYS A 470 37.85 -15.02 -22.74
CA LYS A 470 38.42 -13.88 -23.46
C LYS A 470 37.76 -12.55 -23.09
N LYS A 471 36.45 -12.58 -22.80
CA LYS A 471 35.58 -11.44 -22.51
C LYS A 471 34.55 -11.85 -21.45
N LEU A 472 34.17 -10.94 -20.55
CA LEU A 472 33.01 -11.10 -19.68
C LEU A 472 32.21 -9.80 -19.67
N ASP A 473 30.90 -9.89 -19.93
CA ASP A 473 29.97 -8.76 -19.82
C ASP A 473 29.17 -8.93 -18.53
N LEU A 474 29.13 -7.91 -17.68
CA LEU A 474 28.41 -7.94 -16.40
C LEU A 474 27.71 -6.62 -16.10
N VAL A 475 26.73 -6.66 -15.19
CA VAL A 475 26.03 -5.46 -14.69
C VAL A 475 26.12 -5.42 -13.18
N THR A 476 26.64 -4.33 -12.61
CA THR A 476 26.73 -4.18 -11.15
C THR A 476 26.59 -2.72 -10.72
N ASN A 477 26.34 -2.47 -9.42
CA ASN A 477 26.34 -1.13 -8.86
C ASN A 477 27.76 -0.52 -8.98
N GLY A 478 27.90 0.75 -9.36
CA GLY A 478 29.19 1.41 -9.50
C GLY A 478 30.08 1.40 -8.24
N LYS A 479 29.50 1.15 -7.06
CA LYS A 479 30.22 0.97 -5.77
C LYS A 479 30.83 -0.43 -5.61
N ASN A 480 30.46 -1.41 -6.45
CA ASN A 480 30.86 -2.83 -6.32
C ASN A 480 32.12 -3.22 -7.12
N PHE A 481 32.78 -2.33 -7.88
CA PHE A 481 33.87 -2.72 -8.79
C PHE A 481 35.06 -3.42 -8.10
N ILE A 482 35.36 -3.10 -6.85
CA ILE A 482 36.40 -3.81 -6.06
C ILE A 482 35.99 -5.27 -5.79
N THR A 483 34.69 -5.52 -5.58
CA THR A 483 34.15 -6.88 -5.41
C THR A 483 34.29 -7.69 -6.69
N VAL A 484 34.12 -7.04 -7.85
CA VAL A 484 34.32 -7.64 -9.17
C VAL A 484 35.79 -8.00 -9.41
N THR A 485 36.75 -7.11 -9.09
CA THR A 485 38.18 -7.42 -9.27
C THR A 485 38.66 -8.53 -8.34
N ASN A 486 38.22 -8.55 -7.08
CA ASN A 486 38.58 -9.62 -6.13
C ASN A 486 38.10 -11.01 -6.60
N ALA A 487 36.91 -11.07 -7.23
CA ALA A 487 36.39 -12.29 -7.84
C ALA A 487 37.23 -12.75 -9.06
N PHE A 488 37.80 -11.82 -9.83
CA PHE A 488 38.75 -12.16 -10.89
C PHE A 488 40.02 -12.79 -10.32
N ASP A 489 40.59 -12.24 -9.23
CA ASP A 489 41.75 -12.82 -8.55
C ASP A 489 41.45 -14.24 -8.04
N LYS A 490 40.30 -14.46 -7.39
CA LYS A 490 39.85 -15.77 -6.89
C LYS A 490 39.69 -16.85 -7.96
N ARG A 491 39.56 -16.45 -9.23
CA ARG A 491 39.53 -17.36 -10.38
C ARG A 491 40.77 -17.20 -11.29
N GLY A 492 41.80 -16.47 -10.88
CA GLY A 492 43.07 -16.34 -11.61
C GLY A 492 42.96 -15.61 -12.94
N LEU A 493 42.07 -14.62 -13.04
CA LEU A 493 41.81 -13.86 -14.26
C LEU A 493 42.51 -12.48 -14.21
N VAL A 494 43.49 -12.27 -15.08
CA VAL A 494 44.15 -10.97 -15.23
C VAL A 494 43.47 -10.17 -16.34
N VAL A 495 42.88 -9.02 -15.99
CA VAL A 495 42.32 -8.06 -16.96
C VAL A 495 43.45 -7.46 -17.80
N LYS A 496 43.20 -7.19 -19.09
CA LYS A 496 44.16 -6.51 -19.97
C LYS A 496 44.40 -5.05 -19.57
N ASP A 497 45.54 -4.49 -19.98
CA ASP A 497 45.76 -3.05 -19.92
C ASP A 497 44.70 -2.32 -20.75
N ASN A 498 44.00 -1.35 -20.14
CA ASN A 498 42.77 -0.73 -20.66
C ASN A 498 41.68 -1.75 -21.08
N GLY A 499 41.71 -2.97 -20.54
CA GLY A 499 40.89 -4.10 -20.92
C GLY A 499 39.45 -4.06 -20.43
N TYR A 500 38.91 -2.90 -20.09
CA TYR A 500 37.53 -2.72 -19.62
C TYR A 500 36.82 -1.60 -20.39
N ARG A 501 35.49 -1.69 -20.50
CA ARG A 501 34.64 -0.67 -21.11
C ARG A 501 33.30 -0.61 -20.39
N ILE A 502 32.91 0.58 -19.93
CA ILE A 502 31.54 0.86 -19.53
C ILE A 502 30.70 1.00 -20.80
N ASN A 503 29.66 0.19 -20.94
CA ASN A 503 28.75 0.22 -22.08
C ASN A 503 27.59 1.18 -21.83
N THR A 504 26.93 1.04 -20.68
CA THR A 504 25.67 1.72 -20.34
C THR A 504 25.61 2.06 -18.85
N THR A 505 24.88 3.12 -18.48
CA THR A 505 24.48 3.43 -17.09
C THR A 505 22.97 3.33 -16.96
N ILE A 506 22.47 2.62 -15.96
CA ILE A 506 21.04 2.46 -15.65
C ILE A 506 20.87 2.65 -14.15
N GLY A 507 20.49 3.86 -13.72
CA GLY A 507 20.55 4.27 -12.32
C GLY A 507 21.98 4.10 -11.75
N PRO A 508 22.16 3.51 -10.55
CA PRO A 508 23.49 3.27 -9.99
C PRO A 508 24.20 2.07 -10.63
N ASN A 509 23.49 1.27 -11.43
CA ASN A 509 24.03 0.08 -12.07
C ASN A 509 24.74 0.46 -13.39
N LYS A 510 25.87 -0.21 -13.64
CA LYS A 510 26.78 -0.01 -14.77
C LYS A 510 26.92 -1.33 -15.50
N GLU A 511 26.66 -1.32 -16.80
CA GLU A 511 27.01 -2.43 -17.68
C GLU A 511 28.48 -2.27 -18.09
N VAL A 512 29.30 -3.29 -17.81
CA VAL A 512 30.75 -3.25 -18.05
C VAL A 512 31.21 -4.53 -18.76
N THR A 513 31.89 -4.33 -19.89
CA THR A 513 32.71 -5.34 -20.56
C THR A 513 34.09 -5.38 -19.89
N TYR A 514 34.56 -6.58 -19.55
CA TYR A 514 35.96 -6.88 -19.23
C TYR A 514 36.55 -7.82 -20.28
N THR A 515 37.86 -7.70 -20.52
CA THR A 515 38.65 -8.56 -21.41
C THR A 515 39.94 -8.96 -20.72
N PHE A 516 40.34 -10.21 -20.90
CA PHE A 516 41.40 -10.83 -20.11
C PHE A 516 42.61 -11.23 -20.94
N ASN A 517 43.75 -11.36 -20.26
CA ASN A 517 44.94 -12.03 -20.77
C ASN A 517 44.68 -13.53 -20.94
N GLU A 518 45.47 -14.19 -21.79
CA GLU A 518 45.33 -15.63 -22.04
C GLU A 518 45.57 -16.44 -20.77
N GLN A 519 44.69 -17.40 -20.52
CA GLN A 519 44.79 -18.28 -19.35
C GLN A 519 45.59 -19.55 -19.69
N LYS A 520 46.34 -20.09 -18.72
CA LYS A 520 47.17 -21.30 -18.85
C LYS A 520 46.79 -22.30 -17.76
N ASN A 521 45.72 -23.05 -18.02
CA ASN A 521 45.05 -23.85 -17.00
C ASN A 521 44.98 -25.32 -17.40
N GLU A 522 45.02 -26.21 -16.40
CA GLU A 522 44.62 -27.60 -16.56
C GLU A 522 43.10 -27.72 -16.41
N ILE A 523 42.53 -28.85 -16.86
CA ILE A 523 41.09 -29.11 -16.77
C ILE A 523 40.91 -30.42 -16.01
N THR A 524 40.23 -30.34 -14.87
CA THR A 524 39.81 -31.53 -14.13
C THR A 524 38.49 -32.03 -14.70
N GLU A 525 38.50 -33.22 -15.33
CA GLU A 525 37.24 -33.89 -15.68
C GLU A 525 36.57 -34.46 -14.43
N VAL A 526 35.24 -34.39 -14.40
CA VAL A 526 34.38 -34.83 -13.29
C VAL A 526 33.26 -35.70 -13.84
N GLY A 527 33.21 -36.95 -13.41
CA GLY A 527 32.04 -37.80 -13.60
C GLY A 527 30.88 -37.39 -12.68
N ILE A 528 29.67 -37.29 -13.23
CA ILE A 528 28.43 -37.19 -12.44
C ILE A 528 27.86 -38.60 -12.35
N THR A 529 27.90 -39.19 -11.16
CA THR A 529 27.57 -40.59 -10.92
C THR A 529 26.07 -40.82 -10.76
N ASN A 530 25.34 -39.82 -10.24
CA ASN A 530 23.89 -39.88 -10.06
C ASN A 530 23.26 -38.48 -10.06
N VAL A 531 22.00 -38.37 -10.49
CA VAL A 531 21.16 -37.17 -10.35
C VAL A 531 19.73 -37.64 -10.06
N GLN A 532 19.23 -37.35 -8.87
CA GLN A 532 17.93 -37.84 -8.38
C GLN A 532 17.16 -36.78 -7.59
N LYS A 533 15.87 -37.01 -7.38
CA LYS A 533 15.04 -36.22 -6.47
C LYS A 533 15.29 -36.65 -5.01
N GLU A 534 15.31 -35.71 -4.07
CA GLU A 534 15.34 -36.04 -2.63
C GLU A 534 13.96 -36.45 -2.09
N THR A 535 13.96 -37.27 -1.04
CA THR A 535 12.71 -37.71 -0.38
C THR A 535 12.16 -36.64 0.54
N ASN A 536 10.85 -36.37 0.45
CA ASN A 536 10.11 -35.41 1.29
C ASN A 536 10.57 -33.93 1.20
N GLU A 537 11.40 -33.57 0.21
CA GLU A 537 11.82 -32.20 -0.04
C GLU A 537 11.73 -31.84 -1.53
N ASN A 538 11.44 -30.59 -1.85
CA ASN A 538 11.57 -30.03 -3.20
C ASN A 538 13.05 -29.78 -3.52
N ALA A 539 13.84 -30.84 -3.63
CA ALA A 539 15.27 -30.77 -3.88
C ALA A 539 15.79 -31.82 -4.87
N ILE A 540 16.91 -31.52 -5.52
CA ILE A 540 17.66 -32.43 -6.39
C ILE A 540 18.99 -32.76 -5.72
N ARG A 541 19.31 -34.05 -5.61
CA ARG A 541 20.64 -34.54 -5.24
C ARG A 541 21.45 -34.86 -6.50
N ILE A 542 22.70 -34.44 -6.50
CA ILE A 542 23.71 -34.70 -7.52
C ILE A 542 24.89 -35.37 -6.82
N ASP A 543 25.27 -36.56 -7.27
CA ASP A 543 26.47 -37.26 -6.80
C ASP A 543 27.57 -37.18 -7.87
N PHE A 544 28.81 -36.98 -7.42
CA PHE A 544 30.01 -36.86 -8.24
C PHE A 544 30.96 -38.05 -8.02
N ASP A 545 31.90 -38.23 -8.94
CA ASP A 545 33.00 -39.22 -8.82
C ASP A 545 34.08 -38.81 -7.80
N ARG A 546 34.09 -37.53 -7.38
CA ARG A 546 35.06 -36.94 -6.45
C ARG A 546 34.44 -35.80 -5.64
N ASN A 547 35.06 -35.46 -4.51
CA ASN A 547 34.69 -34.27 -3.74
C ASN A 547 35.11 -32.99 -4.49
N ILE A 548 34.25 -31.97 -4.45
CA ILE A 548 34.50 -30.63 -4.99
C ILE A 548 34.06 -29.63 -3.92
N SER A 549 34.96 -28.77 -3.45
CA SER A 549 34.79 -27.99 -2.21
C SER A 549 33.81 -26.82 -2.28
N ASP A 550 33.76 -26.10 -3.41
CA ASP A 550 33.20 -24.75 -3.53
C ASP A 550 32.24 -24.59 -4.71
N LEU A 551 31.34 -25.56 -4.94
CA LEU A 551 30.17 -25.31 -5.81
C LEU A 551 29.08 -24.56 -5.01
N LYS A 552 28.49 -23.56 -5.64
CA LYS A 552 27.44 -22.68 -5.11
C LYS A 552 26.22 -22.72 -6.03
N ALA A 553 25.11 -22.09 -5.64
CA ALA A 553 23.86 -22.07 -6.43
C ALA A 553 24.09 -21.71 -7.91
N GLY A 554 24.86 -20.65 -8.18
CA GLY A 554 25.16 -20.21 -9.53
C GLY A 554 26.02 -21.17 -10.38
N ASN A 555 26.61 -22.22 -9.82
CA ASN A 555 27.33 -23.25 -10.59
C ASN A 555 26.40 -24.28 -11.26
N PHE A 556 25.12 -24.35 -10.86
CA PHE A 556 24.15 -25.33 -11.33
C PHE A 556 23.09 -24.64 -12.21
N ASN A 557 23.20 -24.80 -13.53
CA ASN A 557 22.26 -24.21 -14.47
C ASN A 557 21.01 -25.09 -14.56
N ILE A 558 19.91 -24.63 -13.96
CA ILE A 558 18.61 -25.32 -14.00
C ILE A 558 17.53 -24.48 -14.71
N LYS A 559 16.49 -25.16 -15.20
CA LYS A 559 15.25 -24.53 -15.70
C LYS A 559 14.03 -24.97 -14.90
N ASN A 560 12.95 -24.20 -15.02
CA ASN A 560 11.61 -24.45 -14.44
C ASN A 560 11.54 -24.42 -12.90
N ALA A 561 12.62 -24.03 -12.22
CA ALA A 561 12.68 -23.67 -10.81
C ALA A 561 13.90 -22.75 -10.55
N LEU A 562 13.95 -22.12 -9.38
CA LEU A 562 15.12 -21.40 -8.85
C LEU A 562 15.77 -22.20 -7.70
N ILE A 563 17.06 -21.97 -7.44
CA ILE A 563 17.79 -22.62 -6.34
C ILE A 563 17.75 -21.73 -5.09
N LYS A 564 17.08 -22.21 -4.04
CA LYS A 564 16.87 -21.55 -2.75
C LYS A 564 18.10 -21.64 -1.83
N LYS A 565 18.74 -22.82 -1.78
CA LYS A 565 20.05 -23.06 -1.13
C LYS A 565 20.76 -24.24 -1.80
N VAL A 566 22.07 -24.33 -1.58
CA VAL A 566 22.90 -25.50 -1.94
C VAL A 566 23.56 -26.04 -0.67
N GLU A 567 23.58 -27.36 -0.54
CA GLU A 567 24.18 -28.06 0.59
C GLU A 567 25.22 -29.07 0.08
N ASN A 568 26.44 -29.04 0.63
CA ASN A 568 27.52 -29.96 0.31
C ASN A 568 27.55 -31.10 1.35
N ARG A 569 27.55 -32.35 0.88
CA ARG A 569 27.68 -33.59 1.66
C ARG A 569 28.84 -34.46 1.12
N GLY A 570 30.00 -33.85 0.88
CA GLY A 570 31.22 -34.49 0.39
C GLY A 570 31.24 -34.67 -1.13
N THR A 571 31.03 -35.91 -1.59
CA THR A 571 30.86 -36.23 -3.02
C THR A 571 29.46 -35.90 -3.54
N SER A 572 28.55 -35.48 -2.66
CA SER A 572 27.14 -35.23 -2.97
C SER A 572 26.78 -33.76 -2.74
N TYR A 573 25.92 -33.21 -3.60
CA TYR A 573 25.37 -31.87 -3.49
C TYR A 573 23.84 -31.89 -3.57
N ILE A 574 23.16 -31.13 -2.72
CA ILE A 574 21.70 -31.02 -2.71
C ILE A 574 21.29 -29.59 -3.06
N LEU A 575 20.52 -29.46 -4.14
CA LEU A 575 19.94 -28.21 -4.64
C LEU A 575 18.50 -28.10 -4.15
N TYR A 576 18.25 -27.22 -3.20
CA TYR A 576 16.91 -26.94 -2.70
C TYR A 576 16.21 -25.95 -3.62
N LEU A 577 14.96 -26.24 -4.01
CA LEU A 577 14.27 -25.49 -5.06
C LEU A 577 13.10 -24.65 -4.51
N HIS A 578 12.86 -23.51 -5.15
CA HIS A 578 11.65 -22.69 -4.99
C HIS A 578 11.29 -21.99 -6.32
N HIS A 579 10.18 -21.25 -6.37
CA HIS A 579 9.69 -20.56 -7.57
C HIS A 579 9.70 -21.44 -8.83
N PHE A 580 9.05 -22.60 -8.73
CA PHE A 580 8.76 -23.45 -9.88
C PHE A 580 7.92 -22.68 -10.92
N SER A 581 8.05 -23.00 -12.21
CA SER A 581 7.39 -22.25 -13.30
C SER A 581 5.89 -22.51 -13.41
N THR A 582 5.39 -23.67 -12.96
CA THR A 582 3.95 -23.98 -12.87
C THR A 582 3.63 -24.76 -11.60
N TYR A 583 2.34 -24.95 -11.32
CA TYR A 583 1.86 -26.01 -10.43
C TYR A 583 1.65 -27.32 -11.21
N GLY A 584 1.42 -28.42 -10.48
CA GLY A 584 1.29 -29.77 -11.05
C GLY A 584 2.65 -30.36 -11.43
N LYS A 585 2.68 -31.19 -12.48
CA LYS A 585 3.90 -31.84 -12.99
C LYS A 585 4.86 -30.84 -13.63
N VAL A 586 5.93 -30.48 -12.90
CA VAL A 586 7.03 -29.62 -13.37
C VAL A 586 8.25 -30.48 -13.69
N LYS A 587 8.80 -30.32 -14.90
CA LYS A 587 10.05 -30.95 -15.32
C LYS A 587 11.22 -29.98 -15.15
N VAL A 588 11.97 -30.14 -14.06
CA VAL A 588 13.19 -29.36 -13.80
C VAL A 588 14.33 -29.97 -14.60
N GLU A 589 14.87 -29.20 -15.57
CA GLU A 589 16.06 -29.60 -16.32
C GLU A 589 17.31 -29.11 -15.59
N LEU A 590 18.32 -29.97 -15.43
CA LEU A 590 19.70 -29.59 -15.19
C LEU A 590 20.39 -29.51 -16.56
N ASP A 591 20.61 -28.30 -17.07
CA ASP A 591 21.26 -28.06 -18.37
C ASP A 591 22.76 -28.36 -18.31
N SER A 592 23.43 -27.86 -17.26
CA SER A 592 24.86 -28.02 -17.07
C SER A 592 25.27 -27.68 -15.64
N ILE A 593 26.38 -28.27 -15.20
CA ILE A 593 27.15 -27.79 -14.05
C ILE A 593 28.38 -27.12 -14.61
N LYS A 594 28.68 -25.91 -14.15
CA LYS A 594 29.77 -25.08 -14.68
C LYS A 594 30.63 -24.51 -13.57
N ARG A 595 31.94 -24.61 -13.78
CA ARG A 595 32.98 -24.06 -12.92
C ARG A 595 34.25 -23.89 -13.74
N LYS A 596 34.97 -22.79 -13.55
CA LYS A 596 36.29 -22.59 -14.16
C LYS A 596 37.24 -23.72 -13.72
N ASP A 597 38.09 -24.18 -14.64
CA ASP A 597 39.09 -25.26 -14.47
C ASP A 597 38.52 -26.69 -14.31
N PHE A 598 37.20 -26.87 -14.41
CA PHE A 598 36.54 -28.17 -14.37
C PHE A 598 35.72 -28.44 -15.65
N LYS A 599 35.57 -29.71 -16.01
CA LYS A 599 34.70 -30.19 -17.09
C LYS A 599 33.79 -31.28 -16.54
N PHE A 600 32.50 -30.98 -16.44
CA PHE A 600 31.49 -31.88 -15.90
C PHE A 600 30.89 -32.76 -17.01
N ASN A 601 31.12 -34.07 -16.91
CA ASN A 601 30.63 -35.05 -17.87
C ASN A 601 29.18 -35.44 -17.55
N LEU A 602 28.25 -34.52 -17.83
CA LEU A 602 26.80 -34.74 -17.69
C LEU A 602 26.26 -35.55 -18.87
N ASN A 603 26.18 -36.87 -18.71
CA ASN A 603 25.72 -37.80 -19.75
C ASN A 603 24.24 -37.58 -20.10
N ASN A 604 24.02 -36.76 -21.13
CA ASN A 604 22.75 -36.14 -21.55
C ASN A 604 22.12 -35.23 -20.48
N LYS A 605 21.29 -34.27 -20.93
CA LYS A 605 20.46 -33.46 -20.02
C LYS A 605 19.73 -34.36 -19.02
N LYS A 606 19.71 -33.97 -17.75
CA LYS A 606 18.94 -34.67 -16.72
C LYS A 606 17.68 -33.86 -16.43
N THR A 607 16.53 -34.54 -16.45
CA THR A 607 15.22 -33.94 -16.18
C THR A 607 14.58 -34.67 -15.01
N ILE A 608 14.21 -33.93 -13.98
CA ILE A 608 13.61 -34.46 -12.75
C ILE A 608 12.17 -33.96 -12.68
N GLU A 609 11.21 -34.85 -12.51
CA GLU A 609 9.80 -34.49 -12.40
C GLU A 609 9.39 -34.27 -10.94
N PHE A 610 8.79 -33.11 -10.68
CA PHE A 610 8.17 -32.73 -9.42
C PHE A 610 6.66 -32.59 -9.63
N ASP A 611 5.86 -32.91 -8.61
CA ASP A 611 4.44 -32.50 -8.56
C ASP A 611 4.32 -31.40 -7.51
N ILE A 612 4.10 -30.17 -7.95
CA ILE A 612 4.11 -28.97 -7.11
C ILE A 612 2.67 -28.52 -6.88
N GLN A 613 2.16 -28.84 -5.70
CA GLN A 613 0.81 -28.48 -5.27
C GLN A 613 0.87 -27.33 -4.26
N GLN A 614 0.15 -26.24 -4.54
CA GLN A 614 -0.07 -25.17 -3.56
C GLN A 614 -0.89 -25.71 -2.36
N GLN A 615 -0.73 -25.12 -1.18
CA GLN A 615 -1.66 -25.34 -0.07
C GLN A 615 -3.01 -24.67 -0.37
N GLU A 616 -4.11 -25.30 0.06
CA GLU A 616 -5.46 -24.75 -0.09
C GLU A 616 -5.60 -23.45 0.72
N LYS A 617 -6.40 -22.50 0.22
CA LYS A 617 -6.66 -21.24 0.92
C LYS A 617 -7.40 -21.51 2.24
N PRO A 618 -6.92 -20.99 3.40
CA PRO A 618 -7.58 -21.24 4.67
C PRO A 618 -8.95 -20.56 4.75
N ASN A 619 -9.81 -21.14 5.59
CA ASN A 619 -11.10 -20.58 5.99
C ASN A 619 -11.14 -20.42 7.51
N VAL A 620 -10.52 -19.36 8.01
CA VAL A 620 -10.40 -19.04 9.44
C VAL A 620 -11.46 -18.01 9.83
N SER A 621 -12.10 -18.23 10.98
CA SER A 621 -13.05 -17.29 11.56
C SER A 621 -12.38 -16.39 12.59
N ILE A 622 -12.83 -15.13 12.70
CA ILE A 622 -12.35 -14.20 13.72
C ILE A 622 -13.51 -13.66 14.57
N GLN A 623 -13.16 -13.08 15.71
CA GLN A 623 -14.06 -12.32 16.56
C GLN A 623 -13.28 -11.16 17.19
N THR A 624 -13.75 -9.92 17.05
CA THR A 624 -13.21 -8.81 17.84
C THR A 624 -13.84 -8.82 19.24
N LEU A 625 -13.09 -8.48 20.30
CA LEU A 625 -13.56 -8.58 21.69
C LEU A 625 -13.66 -7.22 22.41
N ASP A 626 -12.85 -6.25 22.03
CA ASP A 626 -12.88 -4.87 22.51
C ASP A 626 -12.45 -3.88 21.40
N ASN A 627 -11.94 -2.70 21.76
CA ASN A 627 -11.52 -1.67 20.82
C ASN A 627 -10.15 -1.92 20.16
N LYS A 628 -9.43 -2.99 20.55
CA LYS A 628 -8.12 -3.36 20.00
C LYS A 628 -7.82 -4.87 19.92
N THR A 629 -8.64 -5.76 20.43
CA THR A 629 -8.36 -7.21 20.45
C THR A 629 -9.13 -7.99 19.38
N ILE A 630 -8.43 -8.88 18.70
CA ILE A 630 -8.99 -9.78 17.68
C ILE A 630 -8.59 -11.22 18.01
N LYS A 631 -9.57 -12.06 18.33
CA LYS A 631 -9.37 -13.50 18.45
C LYS A 631 -9.44 -14.14 17.07
N ILE A 632 -8.41 -14.91 16.72
CA ILE A 632 -8.36 -15.75 15.53
C ILE A 632 -8.67 -17.18 15.95
N THR A 633 -9.85 -17.69 15.56
CA THR A 633 -10.32 -19.03 15.98
C THR A 633 -10.03 -20.04 14.88
N SER A 634 -9.08 -20.94 15.14
CA SER A 634 -8.63 -21.96 14.21
C SER A 634 -8.14 -23.22 14.93
N GLN A 635 -8.50 -24.39 14.40
CA GLN A 635 -7.88 -25.67 14.77
C GLN A 635 -6.73 -26.05 13.81
N LEU A 636 -6.46 -25.23 12.79
CA LEU A 636 -5.43 -25.47 11.77
C LEU A 636 -4.06 -24.97 12.26
N THR A 637 -3.04 -25.79 12.10
CA THR A 637 -1.62 -25.45 12.34
C THR A 637 -0.94 -24.93 11.07
N ASN A 638 0.28 -24.39 11.19
CA ASN A 638 1.08 -23.85 10.07
C ASN A 638 0.42 -22.66 9.33
N LEU A 639 -0.39 -21.88 10.04
CA LEU A 639 -0.92 -20.61 9.57
C LEU A 639 0.02 -19.45 9.92
N GLU A 640 0.09 -18.45 9.05
CA GLU A 640 0.71 -17.15 9.31
C GLU A 640 -0.27 -16.02 8.96
N TYR A 641 -0.20 -14.91 9.69
CA TYR A 641 -1.00 -13.70 9.47
C TYR A 641 -0.11 -12.50 9.15
N ASN A 642 -0.65 -11.53 8.43
CA ASN A 642 -0.04 -10.24 8.18
C ASN A 642 -1.14 -9.17 8.27
N PHE A 643 -0.89 -8.10 9.01
CA PHE A 643 -1.89 -7.07 9.25
C PHE A 643 -1.44 -5.76 8.60
N ASN A 644 -2.30 -5.18 7.75
CA ASN A 644 -2.03 -3.98 6.97
C ASN A 644 -0.72 -4.02 6.15
N ASN A 645 -0.35 -5.20 5.64
CA ASN A 645 0.85 -5.44 4.85
C ASN A 645 2.17 -5.05 5.56
N ASN A 646 2.26 -5.27 6.88
CA ASN A 646 3.49 -5.07 7.65
C ASN A 646 4.47 -6.24 7.44
N SER A 647 4.28 -7.32 8.20
CA SER A 647 5.11 -8.52 8.20
C SER A 647 4.26 -9.76 8.44
N TRP A 648 4.64 -10.90 7.88
CA TRP A 648 4.03 -12.18 8.24
C TRP A 648 4.57 -12.69 9.58
N GLN A 649 3.66 -13.17 10.42
CA GLN A 649 3.92 -13.69 11.77
C GLN A 649 3.09 -14.97 11.95
N ASP A 650 3.61 -15.96 12.68
CA ASP A 650 2.90 -17.23 12.88
C ASP A 650 1.59 -17.03 13.67
N VAL A 651 0.58 -17.86 13.39
CA VAL A 651 -0.70 -17.90 14.13
C VAL A 651 -0.69 -19.12 15.06
N PRO A 652 -0.48 -18.93 16.37
CA PRO A 652 -0.75 -19.94 17.38
C PRO A 652 -2.21 -20.42 17.35
N LYS A 653 -2.46 -21.60 17.94
CA LYS A 653 -3.82 -22.07 18.20
C LYS A 653 -4.56 -21.08 19.09
N ASP A 654 -5.81 -20.75 18.72
CA ASP A 654 -6.70 -19.83 19.44
C ASP A 654 -6.07 -18.45 19.77
N PHE A 655 -5.22 -17.95 18.87
CA PHE A 655 -4.45 -16.71 19.03
C PHE A 655 -5.29 -15.45 19.25
N ILE A 656 -4.81 -14.55 20.11
CA ILE A 656 -5.40 -13.23 20.37
C ILE A 656 -4.39 -12.15 19.97
N LEU A 657 -4.68 -11.46 18.86
CA LEU A 657 -3.99 -10.21 18.49
C LEU A 657 -4.43 -9.11 19.45
N LYS A 658 -3.48 -8.40 20.07
CA LYS A 658 -3.75 -7.36 21.09
C LYS A 658 -3.78 -5.92 20.58
N ASP A 659 -3.25 -5.70 19.37
CA ASP A 659 -3.04 -4.40 18.75
C ASP A 659 -3.77 -4.33 17.39
N GLY A 660 -5.01 -4.80 17.41
CA GLY A 660 -6.02 -4.66 16.37
C GLY A 660 -6.34 -3.20 16.09
N ILE A 661 -6.29 -2.85 14.81
CA ILE A 661 -6.63 -1.52 14.27
C ILE A 661 -7.54 -1.69 13.05
N ILE A 662 -7.98 -0.59 12.45
CA ILE A 662 -8.79 -0.65 11.22
C ILE A 662 -7.89 -1.09 10.04
N GLY A 663 -8.46 -1.82 9.08
CA GLY A 663 -7.77 -2.20 7.83
C GLY A 663 -7.95 -3.66 7.43
N ASN A 664 -6.93 -4.30 6.87
CA ASN A 664 -7.00 -5.67 6.33
C ASN A 664 -6.10 -6.64 7.12
N LEU A 665 -6.72 -7.69 7.67
CA LEU A 665 -6.06 -8.87 8.21
C LEU A 665 -5.96 -9.94 7.12
N TYR A 666 -4.73 -10.30 6.76
CA TYR A 666 -4.40 -11.32 5.79
C TYR A 666 -3.96 -12.60 6.53
N ILE A 667 -4.47 -13.76 6.13
CA ILE A 667 -4.13 -15.08 6.71
C ILE A 667 -3.86 -16.07 5.57
N ARG A 668 -2.82 -16.90 5.70
CA ARG A 668 -2.50 -17.97 4.75
C ARG A 668 -1.82 -19.15 5.46
N PHE A 669 -1.73 -20.31 4.80
CA PHE A 669 -0.78 -21.34 5.22
C PHE A 669 0.63 -20.99 4.77
N LYS A 670 1.60 -21.19 5.66
CA LYS A 670 3.03 -20.92 5.49
C LYS A 670 3.69 -21.98 4.58
N GLU A 671 4.74 -21.61 3.86
CA GLU A 671 5.52 -22.53 3.01
C GLU A 671 6.01 -23.77 3.80
N THR A 672 6.04 -24.93 3.15
CA THR A 672 6.61 -26.19 3.66
C THR A 672 7.64 -26.75 2.69
N ASN A 673 8.47 -27.72 3.11
CA ASN A 673 9.54 -28.30 2.27
C ASN A 673 9.03 -28.92 0.94
N THR A 674 7.73 -29.22 0.83
CA THR A 674 7.09 -29.80 -0.36
C THR A 674 6.01 -28.93 -1.01
N LYS A 675 5.35 -28.03 -0.26
CA LYS A 675 4.22 -27.23 -0.77
C LYS A 675 4.42 -25.72 -0.52
N PRO A 676 4.29 -24.86 -1.57
CA PRO A 676 4.24 -23.40 -1.42
C PRO A 676 3.11 -22.92 -0.50
N SER A 677 3.23 -21.68 -0.02
CA SER A 677 2.20 -21.00 0.77
C SER A 677 0.84 -20.95 0.05
N SER A 678 -0.27 -21.00 0.79
CA SER A 678 -1.59 -20.89 0.18
C SER A 678 -1.86 -19.49 -0.39
N ASP A 679 -2.89 -19.38 -1.22
CA ASP A 679 -3.51 -18.09 -1.51
C ASP A 679 -4.10 -17.48 -0.21
N ILE A 680 -4.21 -16.15 -0.17
CA ILE A 680 -4.51 -15.38 1.04
C ILE A 680 -6.03 -15.31 1.28
N GLN A 681 -6.45 -15.52 2.54
CA GLN A 681 -7.73 -15.06 3.08
C GLN A 681 -7.59 -13.62 3.58
N THR A 682 -8.42 -12.72 3.10
CA THR A 682 -8.44 -11.30 3.51
C THR A 682 -9.71 -11.03 4.31
N ILE A 683 -9.57 -10.44 5.50
CA ILE A 683 -10.65 -10.08 6.39
C ILE A 683 -10.53 -8.58 6.69
N LYS A 684 -11.55 -7.78 6.33
CA LYS A 684 -11.55 -6.34 6.64
C LYS A 684 -12.00 -6.12 8.08
N ILE A 685 -11.16 -5.46 8.87
CA ILE A 685 -11.44 -5.02 10.23
C ILE A 685 -11.94 -3.57 10.20
N ASN A 686 -13.03 -3.31 10.92
CA ASN A 686 -13.66 -1.99 11.09
C ASN A 686 -13.58 -1.57 12.58
N LYS A 687 -14.00 -0.35 12.92
CA LYS A 687 -14.22 0.09 14.31
C LYS A 687 -15.58 0.76 14.44
N ALA A 688 -16.28 0.54 15.55
CA ALA A 688 -17.56 1.17 15.84
C ALA A 688 -17.39 2.65 16.20
N SER A 689 -18.39 3.48 15.88
CA SER A 689 -18.37 4.92 16.16
C SER A 689 -18.43 5.22 17.67
N ASP A 690 -17.70 6.25 18.09
CA ASP A 690 -17.69 6.68 19.50
C ASP A 690 -19.04 7.28 19.95
N VAL A 691 -19.35 7.10 21.22
CA VAL A 691 -20.68 7.36 21.80
C VAL A 691 -20.80 8.74 22.45
N ASP A 692 -19.70 9.47 22.60
CA ASP A 692 -19.58 10.78 23.27
C ASP A 692 -20.49 11.87 22.68
N LYS A 693 -20.68 11.84 21.36
CA LYS A 693 -21.51 12.79 20.61
C LYS A 693 -23.00 12.41 20.58
N THR A 694 -23.34 11.21 21.02
CA THR A 694 -24.71 10.66 20.93
C THR A 694 -25.36 10.54 22.30
N VAL A 695 -24.63 10.02 23.30
CA VAL A 695 -25.15 9.84 24.67
C VAL A 695 -25.09 11.17 25.43
N LYS A 696 -26.07 11.43 26.28
CA LYS A 696 -26.09 12.60 27.19
C LYS A 696 -26.56 12.23 28.59
N ILE A 697 -26.06 12.94 29.60
CA ILE A 697 -26.56 12.89 30.98
C ILE A 697 -27.78 13.81 31.10
N VAL A 698 -28.80 13.36 31.81
CA VAL A 698 -29.97 14.14 32.24
C VAL A 698 -30.15 13.96 33.74
N ASP A 699 -30.51 15.06 34.42
CA ASP A 699 -30.86 15.12 35.85
C ASP A 699 -29.84 14.41 36.78
N ASN A 700 -28.56 14.38 36.35
CA ASN A 700 -27.40 13.72 36.96
C ASN A 700 -27.47 12.19 37.16
N ASN A 701 -28.63 11.54 37.00
CA ASN A 701 -28.83 10.11 37.27
C ASN A 701 -29.38 9.29 36.07
N MET A 702 -29.68 9.94 34.94
CA MET A 702 -30.21 9.30 33.75
C MET A 702 -29.28 9.52 32.56
N LEU A 703 -29.14 8.49 31.72
CA LEU A 703 -28.45 8.57 30.43
C LEU A 703 -29.46 8.40 29.31
N ILE A 704 -29.36 9.22 28.27
CA ILE A 704 -30.24 9.17 27.10
C ILE A 704 -29.43 9.08 25.80
N GLY A 705 -30.04 8.54 24.75
CA GLY A 705 -29.41 8.39 23.43
C GLY A 705 -28.61 7.10 23.27
N VAL A 706 -28.76 6.16 24.20
CA VAL A 706 -28.17 4.81 24.11
C VAL A 706 -29.02 3.89 23.22
N ASP A 707 -28.47 2.76 22.76
CA ASP A 707 -29.25 1.70 22.12
C ASP A 707 -28.60 0.30 22.23
N LYS A 708 -29.21 -0.71 21.61
CA LYS A 708 -28.78 -2.13 21.62
C LYS A 708 -27.45 -2.44 20.93
N THR A 709 -26.80 -1.45 20.30
CA THR A 709 -25.41 -1.54 19.81
C THR A 709 -24.39 -1.15 20.88
N MET A 710 -24.82 -0.56 21.99
CA MET A 710 -23.97 -0.09 23.08
C MET A 710 -23.97 -1.05 24.29
N GLU A 711 -22.95 -0.90 25.12
CA GLU A 711 -22.79 -1.57 26.40
C GLU A 711 -22.19 -0.61 27.42
N TYR A 712 -22.52 -0.84 28.70
CA TYR A 712 -22.10 0.00 29.82
C TYR A 712 -21.71 -0.85 31.04
N LYS A 713 -20.92 -0.28 31.95
CA LYS A 713 -20.63 -0.84 33.27
C LYS A 713 -20.16 0.26 34.23
N LYS A 714 -20.11 -0.01 35.54
CA LYS A 714 -19.40 0.87 36.47
C LYS A 714 -17.89 0.73 36.28
N GLU A 715 -17.13 1.75 36.66
CA GLU A 715 -15.65 1.72 36.57
C GLU A 715 -15.02 0.62 37.46
N GLU A 716 -15.72 0.23 38.53
CA GLU A 716 -15.35 -0.86 39.44
C GLU A 716 -15.75 -2.27 38.95
N ASP A 717 -16.68 -2.37 37.98
CA ASP A 717 -17.16 -3.64 37.45
C ASP A 717 -16.13 -4.25 36.48
N LYS A 718 -16.07 -5.59 36.41
CA LYS A 718 -15.26 -6.29 35.39
C LYS A 718 -15.97 -6.36 34.05
N ASP A 719 -17.17 -6.91 34.05
CA ASP A 719 -17.92 -7.29 32.85
C ASP A 719 -18.79 -6.15 32.31
N TRP A 720 -19.09 -6.19 31.01
CA TRP A 720 -19.94 -5.21 30.33
C TRP A 720 -21.40 -5.66 30.31
N THR A 721 -22.33 -4.74 30.61
CA THR A 721 -23.78 -4.97 30.53
C THR A 721 -24.30 -4.47 29.17
N PRO A 722 -24.86 -5.34 28.31
CA PRO A 722 -25.46 -4.92 27.04
C PRO A 722 -26.70 -4.05 27.27
N ILE A 723 -26.80 -2.92 26.58
CA ILE A 723 -27.97 -2.05 26.65
C ILE A 723 -29.12 -2.64 25.82
N LYS A 724 -30.36 -2.42 26.28
CA LYS A 724 -31.60 -2.92 25.63
C LYS A 724 -32.68 -1.84 25.44
N GLN A 725 -32.42 -0.63 25.93
CA GLN A 725 -33.35 0.49 26.09
C GLN A 725 -32.79 1.75 25.39
N THR A 726 -33.55 2.84 25.32
CA THR A 726 -33.10 4.12 24.72
C THR A 726 -32.69 5.16 25.77
N ALA A 727 -33.07 4.93 27.03
CA ALA A 727 -32.48 5.54 28.21
C ALA A 727 -31.93 4.47 29.19
N LEU A 728 -31.16 4.92 30.18
CA LEU A 728 -30.85 4.19 31.41
C LEU A 728 -31.17 5.13 32.59
N LYS A 729 -32.07 4.72 33.48
CA LYS A 729 -32.60 5.55 34.57
C LYS A 729 -32.05 5.10 35.92
N ASP A 730 -32.26 5.93 36.94
CA ASP A 730 -32.06 5.61 38.35
C ASP A 730 -30.66 5.02 38.64
N LEU A 731 -29.66 5.49 37.88
CA LEU A 731 -28.29 5.02 38.01
C LEU A 731 -27.75 5.45 39.37
N LYS A 732 -27.11 4.52 40.07
CA LYS A 732 -26.53 4.77 41.39
C LYS A 732 -25.29 5.64 41.22
N LYS A 733 -25.08 6.60 42.13
CA LYS A 733 -23.88 7.45 42.19
C LYS A 733 -22.59 6.65 41.93
N GLY A 734 -21.74 7.16 41.05
CA GLY A 734 -20.47 6.55 40.68
C GLY A 734 -20.04 6.85 39.25
N ASN A 735 -18.84 6.38 38.90
CA ASN A 735 -18.32 6.46 37.53
C ASN A 735 -18.83 5.28 36.70
N TYR A 736 -19.32 5.57 35.50
CA TYR A 736 -19.68 4.59 34.49
C TYR A 736 -18.81 4.73 33.24
N LEU A 737 -18.60 3.61 32.55
CA LEU A 737 -17.89 3.48 31.29
C LEU A 737 -18.88 2.97 30.24
N ILE A 738 -18.86 3.56 29.03
CA ILE A 738 -19.81 3.27 27.94
C ILE A 738 -19.07 3.21 26.61
N ARG A 739 -19.46 2.29 25.74
CA ARG A 739 -18.94 2.16 24.36
C ARG A 739 -19.97 1.52 23.42
N ALA A 740 -19.78 1.69 22.12
CA ALA A 740 -20.39 0.81 21.13
C ALA A 740 -19.65 -0.54 21.12
N LYS A 741 -20.39 -1.65 21.15
CA LYS A 741 -19.84 -3.00 21.39
C LYS A 741 -19.12 -3.57 20.17
N ALA A 742 -18.20 -4.49 20.44
CA ALA A 742 -17.50 -5.27 19.42
C ALA A 742 -18.45 -6.24 18.67
N ASN A 743 -18.10 -6.61 17.43
CA ASN A 743 -18.74 -7.70 16.69
C ASN A 743 -17.71 -8.52 15.88
N GLU A 744 -18.16 -9.42 15.00
CA GLU A 744 -17.30 -10.36 14.25
C GLU A 744 -16.06 -9.69 13.63
N THR A 745 -16.23 -8.57 12.93
CA THR A 745 -15.17 -7.87 12.20
C THR A 745 -15.04 -6.38 12.56
N THR A 746 -15.81 -5.88 13.54
CA THR A 746 -15.80 -4.47 13.96
C THR A 746 -15.42 -4.35 15.43
N LEU A 747 -14.23 -3.79 15.68
CA LEU A 747 -13.72 -3.44 17.01
C LEU A 747 -14.71 -2.50 17.73
N ALA A 748 -14.79 -2.60 19.06
CA ALA A 748 -15.58 -1.68 19.87
C ALA A 748 -15.13 -0.21 19.68
N SER A 749 -16.00 0.75 20.00
CA SER A 749 -15.59 2.16 20.04
C SER A 749 -14.58 2.41 21.17
N ASP A 750 -13.97 3.59 21.19
CA ASP A 750 -13.27 4.00 22.40
C ASP A 750 -14.27 4.26 23.53
N ILE A 751 -13.76 4.21 24.76
CA ILE A 751 -14.59 4.25 25.97
C ILE A 751 -14.85 5.71 26.33
N SER A 752 -16.13 6.05 26.44
CA SER A 752 -16.56 7.28 27.09
C SER A 752 -16.76 7.05 28.58
N LYS A 753 -16.35 8.01 29.40
CA LYS A 753 -16.55 8.02 30.86
C LYS A 753 -17.61 9.04 31.24
N VAL A 754 -18.40 8.71 32.25
CA VAL A 754 -19.47 9.55 32.76
C VAL A 754 -19.59 9.43 34.28
N GLU A 755 -19.78 10.58 34.94
CA GLU A 755 -19.99 10.67 36.40
C GLU A 755 -21.49 10.80 36.68
N ILE A 756 -22.05 9.85 37.43
CA ILE A 756 -23.40 9.90 37.98
C ILE A 756 -23.30 10.40 39.43
N ARG A 757 -24.03 11.47 39.77
CA ARG A 757 -23.80 12.27 40.99
C ARG A 757 -24.88 12.12 42.06
#